data_AF-A0A7D5SCT4-F1
#
_entry.id   AF-A0A7D5SCT4-F1
#
_cell.length_a   1.000
_cell.length_b   1.000
_cell.length_c   1.000
_cell.angle_alpha   90.00
_cell.angle_beta   90.00
_cell.angle_gamma   90.00
#
_symmetry.space_group_name_H-M   'P 1'
#
loop_
_entity.id
_entity.type
_entity.pdbx_description
1 polymer ?
#
loop_
_entity_poly.entity_id
_entity_poly.type
_entity_poly.pdbx_seq_one_letter_code
_entity_poly.pdbx_strand_id
1 'polypeptide(L)'
;MGKTGSSPTSLSFNINFTAPVDYTWETIPAAQSGAGTISTTNVVISWLPSGAKIRLKLKSNNLRYFSVYPLSSDRNKLLFVEQWGDAPWTSMVQSFQYAENLQIISTDIPDLSHVQSMSRMFKGCTNLNSPTNINQWKVDSVWDMTGVFMDAASFNQPLDDWNTTNVYVMEEMFSGAISFNQPIHTWNTSLVKSMSRMFCNASSFNQPIGNWDTWNVEIMTGMFKNALSFNQPIDNWNTQNLVDISEMFYGASSFNQPINSWNIGNVGFMNNLFMHAIAFNQPLNNWNTSSVMEMEGVFNGATSFNQPLNNWNTAQVQDFTAMFHRAESFNQNINTWNMSKARKLNAMFCDATAFNQPISNWNVSSVFDMESMFQGAKAFNQPLELWNTGKVLFLHKMFSGAEAFNQPIHTWNTTNVVNMDSMFQGAVVFNQPIGNWNTSGVKRMHAMFKNNSVFNQNISAWDTKSVEDFSEMFSGAVAFNQPIGTWNTEKAKYMNGMFENASNFNQPIGTWNTGKVEYFSSMFSGSVSFNQAIGTWHTASATQMQSMFQHASSFNQPLYAWNFSEVNSMDNMFSGAKAFNQFIGSWKLTDGVSMLGMLDSSGLDCSMFTSALIAWSKDSSYPKFINLGARGLRYRPNAASARNQLLENLKWTITGDTMQTLPCCIMNYQAQETTSCPPFVIAKDTMLSSGRYFVHLTNSNGCDSILRVDRRFNLSSMIFLFEENIERG
;
A
#
# COMPACT_ATOMS: atom_id res chain seq x y z
N MET A 1 32.80 38.26 7.62
CA MET A 1 31.84 37.41 8.36
C MET A 1 30.92 38.32 9.19
N GLY A 2 29.60 38.20 9.12
CA GLY A 2 28.67 38.99 9.94
C GLY A 2 27.68 38.09 10.67
N LYS A 3 27.29 38.49 11.89
CA LYS A 3 26.44 37.71 12.77
C LYS A 3 25.12 38.43 13.00
N THR A 4 24.01 37.75 12.77
CA THR A 4 22.71 38.10 13.36
C THR A 4 22.41 37.09 14.46
N GLY A 5 22.63 37.44 15.74
CA GLY A 5 22.25 36.61 16.89
C GLY A 5 23.21 36.67 18.09
N SER A 6 22.63 36.65 19.31
CA SER A 6 23.30 36.79 20.61
C SER A 6 24.15 35.56 21.01
N SER A 7 25.48 35.77 21.17
CA SER A 7 26.56 34.85 21.67
C SER A 7 27.05 33.69 20.79
N PRO A 8 28.38 33.38 20.70
CA PRO A 8 29.55 34.04 21.27
C PRO A 8 30.18 35.13 20.36
N THR A 9 31.06 35.95 20.95
CA THR A 9 31.92 37.01 20.38
C THR A 9 33.13 36.42 19.65
N SER A 10 32.91 35.39 18.84
CA SER A 10 34.00 34.69 18.16
C SER A 10 33.65 34.26 16.74
N LEU A 11 34.72 34.09 15.96
CA LEU A 11 34.72 33.48 14.63
C LEU A 11 35.68 32.30 14.63
N SER A 12 35.20 31.17 14.11
CA SER A 12 35.95 29.92 14.04
C SER A 12 36.02 29.42 12.61
N PHE A 13 37.21 29.05 12.16
CA PHE A 13 37.48 28.54 10.82
C PHE A 13 38.77 27.73 10.82
N ASN A 14 39.00 26.98 9.75
CA ASN A 14 40.17 26.16 9.54
C ASN A 14 41.05 26.77 8.45
N ILE A 15 42.36 26.74 8.65
CA ILE A 15 43.33 27.09 7.61
C ILE A 15 44.48 26.10 7.55
N ASN A 16 45.17 26.08 6.42
CA ASN A 16 46.53 25.53 6.30
C ASN A 16 47.48 26.63 5.83
N PHE A 17 48.72 26.59 6.30
CA PHE A 17 49.72 27.61 6.03
C PHE A 17 51.15 27.10 6.13
N THR A 18 52.09 27.79 5.49
CA THR A 18 53.53 27.43 5.51
C THR A 18 54.32 28.10 6.64
N ALA A 19 53.81 29.19 7.19
CA ALA A 19 54.33 29.92 8.33
C ALA A 19 53.18 30.70 9.00
N PRO A 20 53.31 31.17 10.25
CA PRO A 20 52.22 31.86 10.94
C PRO A 20 51.60 32.98 10.09
N VAL A 21 50.27 33.10 10.14
CA VAL A 21 49.48 34.01 9.29
C VAL A 21 49.00 35.19 10.11
N ASP A 22 49.51 36.38 9.80
CA ASP A 22 48.99 37.61 10.42
C ASP A 22 47.56 37.89 9.95
N TYR A 23 46.72 38.37 10.86
CA TYR A 23 45.37 38.80 10.56
C TYR A 23 45.05 40.16 11.17
N THR A 24 44.11 40.86 10.54
CA THR A 24 43.46 42.04 11.08
C THR A 24 41.95 41.90 10.96
N TRP A 25 41.21 42.48 11.88
CA TRP A 25 39.75 42.57 11.79
C TRP A 25 39.28 43.99 12.10
N GLU A 26 38.16 44.38 11.50
CA GLU A 26 37.44 45.62 11.79
C GLU A 26 35.92 45.40 11.76
N THR A 27 35.16 46.20 12.51
CA THR A 27 33.69 46.24 12.41
C THR A 27 33.27 46.93 11.12
N ILE A 28 32.06 46.63 10.62
CA ILE A 28 31.43 47.35 9.51
C ILE A 28 30.10 47.94 10.01
N PRO A 29 29.94 49.29 10.03
CA PRO A 29 30.95 50.32 9.74
C PRO A 29 32.17 50.30 10.68
N ALA A 30 33.28 50.87 10.21
CA ALA A 30 34.55 50.90 10.94
C ALA A 30 34.42 51.68 12.25
N ALA A 31 34.59 51.00 13.37
CA ALA A 31 34.49 51.58 14.72
C ALA A 31 35.44 50.88 15.70
N GLN A 32 35.58 49.56 15.60
CA GLN A 32 36.54 48.78 16.38
C GLN A 32 37.37 47.91 15.46
N SER A 33 38.62 47.67 15.83
CA SER A 33 39.55 46.85 15.08
C SER A 33 40.52 46.10 15.99
N GLY A 34 41.13 45.04 15.48
CA GLY A 34 42.19 44.31 16.15
C GLY A 34 43.09 43.58 15.17
N ALA A 35 44.18 43.03 15.67
CA ALA A 35 45.15 42.26 14.90
C ALA A 35 45.73 41.12 15.73
N GLY A 36 46.30 40.13 15.06
CA GLY A 36 47.02 39.03 15.71
C GLY A 36 47.71 38.14 14.68
N THR A 37 48.23 37.01 15.16
CA THR A 37 48.91 36.01 14.31
C THR A 37 48.33 34.64 14.60
N ILE A 38 48.00 33.90 13.54
CA ILE A 38 47.51 32.53 13.58
C ILE A 38 48.69 31.57 13.50
N SER A 39 48.79 30.66 14.46
CA SER A 39 49.81 29.61 14.52
C SER A 39 49.22 28.20 14.63
N THR A 40 47.89 28.06 14.57
CA THR A 40 47.17 26.79 14.61
C THR A 40 46.22 26.67 13.41
N THR A 41 45.95 25.44 12.97
CA THR A 41 45.05 25.17 11.84
C THR A 41 43.59 25.41 12.17
N ASN A 42 43.14 24.99 13.36
CA ASN A 42 41.84 25.35 13.92
C ASN A 42 41.96 26.75 14.56
N VAL A 43 41.32 27.74 13.95
CA VAL A 43 41.40 29.14 14.36
C VAL A 43 40.13 29.50 15.13
N VAL A 44 40.31 30.14 16.28
CA VAL A 44 39.22 30.81 17.00
C VAL A 44 39.68 32.23 17.31
N ILE A 45 39.07 33.22 16.66
CA ILE A 45 39.26 34.64 16.99
C ILE A 45 38.17 35.00 17.99
N SER A 46 38.55 35.23 19.24
CA SER A 46 37.65 35.60 20.34
C SER A 46 37.58 37.12 20.55
N TRP A 47 36.69 37.57 21.43
CA TRP A 47 36.53 38.98 21.85
C TRP A 47 36.07 39.94 20.75
N LEU A 48 35.44 39.42 19.70
CA LEU A 48 34.85 40.24 18.64
C LEU A 48 33.57 40.96 19.12
N PRO A 49 33.30 42.20 18.69
CA PRO A 49 32.12 42.93 19.14
C PRO A 49 30.80 42.17 18.88
N SER A 50 29.97 42.04 19.91
CA SER A 50 28.71 41.30 19.83
C SER A 50 27.76 41.94 18.81
N GLY A 51 27.18 41.12 17.91
CA GLY A 51 26.23 41.56 16.89
C GLY A 51 26.82 42.40 15.75
N ALA A 52 28.14 42.62 15.73
CA ALA A 52 28.78 43.39 14.66
C ALA A 52 29.03 42.54 13.40
N LYS A 53 29.00 43.20 12.24
CA LYS A 53 29.58 42.66 11.01
C LYS A 53 31.08 42.87 11.05
N ILE A 54 31.86 41.81 10.82
CA ILE A 54 33.32 41.81 10.90
C ILE A 54 33.92 41.62 9.51
N ARG A 55 34.80 42.54 9.10
CA ARG A 55 35.74 42.32 8.01
C ARG A 55 36.99 41.68 8.58
N LEU A 56 37.31 40.47 8.14
CA LEU A 56 38.54 39.75 8.51
C LEU A 56 39.47 39.75 7.31
N LYS A 57 40.72 40.18 7.50
CA LYS A 57 41.79 40.12 6.49
C LYS A 57 42.88 39.19 7.01
N LEU A 58 43.25 38.21 6.19
CA LEU A 58 44.35 37.28 6.45
C LEU A 58 45.49 37.61 5.48
N LYS A 59 46.73 37.65 5.97
CA LYS A 59 47.91 37.92 5.13
C LYS A 59 48.18 36.71 4.22
N SER A 60 48.06 36.90 2.91
CA SER A 60 47.93 35.85 1.90
C SER A 60 49.18 34.99 1.68
N ASN A 61 50.39 35.54 1.82
CA ASN A 61 51.66 34.88 1.41
C ASN A 61 51.86 33.46 1.99
N ASN A 62 51.41 33.24 3.22
CA ASN A 62 51.58 31.98 3.92
C ASN A 62 50.34 31.07 3.86
N LEU A 63 49.19 31.59 3.40
CA LEU A 63 47.93 30.86 3.40
C LEU A 63 47.90 29.85 2.23
N ARG A 64 47.41 28.64 2.50
CA ARG A 64 47.32 27.54 1.50
C ARG A 64 45.92 26.92 1.42
N TYR A 65 45.12 27.05 2.46
CA TYR A 65 43.78 26.50 2.55
C TYR A 65 42.95 27.30 3.55
N PHE A 66 41.64 27.39 3.31
CA PHE A 66 40.65 27.99 4.20
C PHE A 66 39.37 27.15 4.15
N SER A 67 38.76 26.89 5.30
CA SER A 67 37.43 26.27 5.38
C SER A 67 36.64 26.71 6.61
N VAL A 68 35.33 26.84 6.45
CA VAL A 68 34.38 27.00 7.56
C VAL A 68 33.74 25.69 8.03
N TYR A 69 34.04 24.55 7.38
CA TYR A 69 33.54 23.21 7.72
C TYR A 69 34.56 22.43 8.59
N PRO A 70 34.15 21.55 9.54
CA PRO A 70 32.80 21.14 9.95
C PRO A 70 32.18 21.99 11.08
N LEU A 71 32.64 23.22 11.32
CA LEU A 71 32.26 24.07 12.45
C LEU A 71 30.83 24.63 12.35
N SER A 72 29.82 23.89 12.84
CA SER A 72 28.40 24.09 12.51
C SER A 72 27.77 25.42 12.91
N SER A 73 28.23 26.10 13.97
CA SER A 73 27.66 27.38 14.40
C SER A 73 28.18 28.58 13.61
N ASP A 74 29.33 28.46 12.93
CA ASP A 74 30.07 29.61 12.40
C ASP A 74 30.01 29.72 10.88
N ARG A 75 29.71 28.63 10.16
CA ARG A 75 29.55 28.64 8.70
C ARG A 75 28.58 29.69 8.19
N ASN A 76 27.41 29.78 8.80
CA ASN A 76 26.38 30.74 8.42
C ASN A 76 26.73 32.19 8.81
N LYS A 77 27.81 32.43 9.56
CA LYS A 77 28.35 33.77 9.81
C LYS A 77 29.20 34.28 8.63
N LEU A 78 29.65 33.42 7.73
CA LEU A 78 30.36 33.86 6.53
C LEU A 78 29.37 34.42 5.51
N LEU A 79 29.34 35.75 5.40
CA LEU A 79 28.42 36.45 4.50
C LEU A 79 29.08 36.80 3.15
N PHE A 80 30.36 37.19 3.17
CA PHE A 80 31.03 37.74 2.00
C PHE A 80 32.48 37.23 1.90
N VAL A 81 32.90 36.89 0.68
CA VAL A 81 34.31 36.94 0.26
C VAL A 81 34.48 38.23 -0.54
N GLU A 82 35.21 39.19 0.02
CA GLU A 82 35.40 40.52 -0.58
C GLU A 82 36.64 40.58 -1.49
N GLN A 83 37.69 39.81 -1.20
CA GLN A 83 38.92 39.69 -1.99
C GLN A 83 39.57 38.32 -1.76
N TRP A 84 40.27 37.77 -2.75
CA TRP A 84 41.08 36.56 -2.65
C TRP A 84 42.55 36.85 -2.31
N GLY A 85 43.08 37.93 -2.88
CA GLY A 85 44.50 38.31 -2.79
C GLY A 85 45.44 37.29 -3.45
N ASP A 86 46.73 37.41 -3.15
CA ASP A 86 47.79 36.60 -3.79
C ASP A 86 48.05 35.26 -3.06
N ALA A 87 47.04 34.65 -2.44
CA ALA A 87 47.21 33.41 -1.69
C ALA A 87 47.38 32.23 -2.67
N PRO A 88 48.49 31.47 -2.62
CA PRO A 88 48.69 30.33 -3.52
C PRO A 88 47.97 29.10 -2.96
N TRP A 89 46.68 28.98 -3.25
CA TRP A 89 45.81 27.93 -2.72
C TRP A 89 46.25 26.54 -3.19
N THR A 90 46.34 25.57 -2.27
CA THR A 90 46.65 24.16 -2.60
C THR A 90 45.44 23.25 -2.49
N SER A 91 44.33 23.74 -1.93
CA SER A 91 43.06 23.02 -1.86
C SER A 91 41.89 23.99 -1.72
N MET A 92 40.73 23.62 -2.29
CA MET A 92 39.43 24.27 -2.06
C MET A 92 38.38 23.29 -1.52
N VAL A 93 38.81 22.11 -1.08
CA VAL A 93 37.93 21.05 -0.61
C VAL A 93 37.12 21.54 0.59
N GLN A 94 35.80 21.51 0.49
CA GLN A 94 34.86 21.89 1.55
C GLN A 94 35.05 23.30 2.11
N SER A 95 35.69 24.22 1.37
CA SER A 95 36.04 25.54 1.88
C SER A 95 34.83 26.35 2.37
N PHE A 96 33.72 26.26 1.65
CA PHE A 96 32.49 27.02 1.94
C PHE A 96 31.29 26.11 2.17
N GLN A 97 31.50 24.80 2.34
CA GLN A 97 30.43 23.84 2.49
C GLN A 97 29.44 24.26 3.60
N TYR A 98 28.15 24.36 3.28
CA TYR A 98 27.02 24.79 4.11
C TYR A 98 27.13 26.23 4.64
N ALA A 99 27.84 27.13 3.95
CA ALA A 99 27.77 28.56 4.21
C ALA A 99 26.56 29.17 3.49
N GLU A 100 25.37 28.97 4.03
CA GLU A 100 24.09 29.29 3.36
C GLU A 100 23.95 30.79 3.04
N ASN A 101 24.55 31.67 3.84
CA ASN A 101 24.48 33.13 3.67
C ASN A 101 25.59 33.71 2.77
N LEU A 102 26.47 32.86 2.24
CA LEU A 102 27.64 33.31 1.47
C LEU A 102 27.25 33.96 0.15
N GLN A 103 27.84 35.12 -0.11
CA GLN A 103 28.03 35.69 -1.44
C GLN A 103 29.52 35.96 -1.67
N ILE A 104 29.99 35.84 -2.91
CA ILE A 104 31.36 36.18 -3.29
C ILE A 104 31.25 37.45 -4.13
N ILE A 105 31.71 38.57 -3.57
CA ILE A 105 31.63 39.89 -4.21
C ILE A 105 33.02 40.38 -4.65
N SER A 106 34.01 39.50 -4.61
CA SER A 106 35.36 39.80 -5.05
C SER A 106 35.42 40.05 -6.55
N THR A 107 36.28 40.98 -6.94
CA THR A 107 36.55 41.32 -8.33
C THR A 107 37.88 40.73 -8.83
N ASP A 108 38.77 40.37 -7.91
CA ASP A 108 40.01 39.64 -8.21
C ASP A 108 39.75 38.14 -8.44
N ILE A 109 40.69 37.49 -9.12
CA ILE A 109 40.63 36.07 -9.48
C ILE A 109 41.51 35.29 -8.51
N PRO A 110 41.03 34.20 -7.87
CA PRO A 110 41.85 33.38 -7.00
C PRO A 110 42.95 32.66 -7.79
N ASP A 111 44.16 32.59 -7.25
CA ASP A 111 45.21 31.71 -7.78
C ASP A 111 44.93 30.25 -7.38
N LEU A 112 44.39 29.49 -8.33
CA LEU A 112 44.05 28.07 -8.18
C LEU A 112 45.07 27.15 -8.86
N SER A 113 46.22 27.67 -9.30
CA SER A 113 47.20 26.91 -10.11
C SER A 113 47.79 25.67 -9.41
N HIS A 114 47.65 25.57 -8.08
CA HIS A 114 48.06 24.44 -7.27
C HIS A 114 46.89 23.65 -6.67
N VAL A 115 45.64 23.98 -7.01
CA VAL A 115 44.44 23.28 -6.52
C VAL A 115 44.13 22.09 -7.42
N GLN A 116 44.16 20.89 -6.83
CA GLN A 116 43.87 19.64 -7.56
C GLN A 116 42.43 19.14 -7.35
N SER A 117 41.80 19.49 -6.23
CA SER A 117 40.41 19.13 -5.93
C SER A 117 39.66 20.34 -5.36
N MET A 118 38.44 20.52 -5.86
CA MET A 118 37.46 21.49 -5.36
C MET A 118 36.26 20.79 -4.72
N SER A 119 36.43 19.53 -4.31
CA SER A 119 35.34 18.68 -3.84
C SER A 119 34.52 19.38 -2.75
N ARG A 120 33.21 19.50 -3.02
CA ARG A 120 32.22 20.07 -2.10
C ARG A 120 32.51 21.53 -1.69
N MET A 121 33.26 22.29 -2.49
CA MET A 121 33.65 23.66 -2.17
C MET A 121 32.45 24.53 -1.78
N PHE A 122 31.37 24.51 -2.55
CA PHE A 122 30.13 25.28 -2.32
C PHE A 122 28.92 24.42 -1.96
N LYS A 123 29.15 23.17 -1.54
CA LYS A 123 28.04 22.27 -1.22
C LYS A 123 27.12 22.90 -0.18
N GLY A 124 25.82 23.01 -0.45
CA GLY A 124 24.82 23.58 0.46
C GLY A 124 24.90 25.10 0.64
N CYS A 125 25.62 25.83 -0.22
CA CYS A 125 25.55 27.29 -0.27
C CYS A 125 24.26 27.73 -0.98
N THR A 126 23.11 27.53 -0.33
CA THR A 126 21.78 27.61 -0.95
C THR A 126 21.45 28.98 -1.56
N ASN A 127 21.98 30.09 -1.01
CA ASN A 127 21.77 31.43 -1.55
C ASN A 127 22.86 31.89 -2.53
N LEU A 128 23.95 31.12 -2.71
CA LEU A 128 25.08 31.54 -3.55
C LEU A 128 24.65 31.70 -5.01
N ASN A 129 24.79 32.89 -5.57
CA ASN A 129 24.64 33.17 -6.99
C ASN A 129 25.72 34.17 -7.46
N SER A 130 26.94 33.92 -7.02
CA SER A 130 28.10 34.80 -7.16
C SER A 130 29.40 33.97 -7.01
N PRO A 131 30.57 34.48 -7.41
CA PRO A 131 30.79 35.78 -8.04
C PRO A 131 30.41 35.78 -9.52
N THR A 132 30.15 36.97 -10.06
CA THR A 132 29.85 37.14 -11.48
C THR A 132 31.07 36.91 -12.38
N ASN A 133 32.29 36.93 -11.82
CA ASN A 133 33.54 36.65 -12.51
C ASN A 133 33.99 35.18 -12.40
N ILE A 134 33.14 34.27 -11.87
CA ILE A 134 33.53 32.87 -11.65
C ILE A 134 33.98 32.15 -12.93
N ASN A 135 33.45 32.56 -14.09
CA ASN A 135 33.86 32.03 -15.39
C ASN A 135 35.37 32.22 -15.65
N GLN A 136 35.96 33.29 -15.12
CA GLN A 136 37.37 33.65 -15.36
C GLN A 136 38.34 32.85 -14.48
N TRP A 137 37.84 32.04 -13.54
CA TRP A 137 38.68 31.26 -12.63
C TRP A 137 39.45 30.18 -13.39
N LYS A 138 40.73 30.04 -13.07
CA LYS A 138 41.66 29.11 -13.75
C LYS A 138 41.69 27.76 -13.04
N VAL A 139 40.89 26.81 -13.51
CA VAL A 139 40.75 25.47 -12.91
C VAL A 139 41.61 24.40 -13.60
N ASP A 140 42.63 24.81 -14.34
CA ASP A 140 43.44 23.95 -15.22
C ASP A 140 44.07 22.74 -14.51
N SER A 141 44.39 22.85 -13.22
CA SER A 141 45.00 21.75 -12.43
C SER A 141 44.00 20.84 -11.72
N VAL A 142 42.69 21.13 -11.81
CA VAL A 142 41.65 20.44 -11.04
C VAL A 142 41.27 19.13 -11.74
N TRP A 143 41.41 18.01 -11.03
CA TRP A 143 40.97 16.69 -11.52
C TRP A 143 39.68 16.20 -10.86
N ASP A 144 39.33 16.75 -9.69
CA ASP A 144 38.15 16.36 -8.90
C ASP A 144 37.21 17.54 -8.67
N MET A 145 36.04 17.48 -9.32
CA MET A 145 34.94 18.44 -9.20
C MET A 145 33.72 17.86 -8.48
N THR A 146 33.93 16.84 -7.64
CA THR A 146 32.83 16.17 -6.92
C THR A 146 32.02 17.16 -6.08
N GLY A 147 30.74 17.32 -6.38
CA GLY A 147 29.79 18.08 -5.58
C GLY A 147 30.13 19.56 -5.37
N VAL A 148 30.89 20.19 -6.27
CA VAL A 148 31.31 21.60 -6.12
C VAL A 148 30.13 22.51 -5.80
N PHE A 149 29.00 22.37 -6.51
CA PHE A 149 27.77 23.16 -6.35
C PHE A 149 26.57 22.32 -5.87
N MET A 150 26.84 21.17 -5.23
CA MET A 150 25.77 20.33 -4.69
C MET A 150 24.89 21.13 -3.72
N ASP A 151 23.57 21.09 -3.86
CA ASP A 151 22.59 21.82 -3.04
C ASP A 151 22.79 23.35 -3.04
N ALA A 152 23.57 23.91 -3.98
CA ALA A 152 23.66 25.35 -4.20
C ALA A 152 22.44 25.83 -5.01
N ALA A 153 21.26 25.76 -4.38
CA ALA A 153 19.95 25.86 -5.05
C ALA A 153 19.76 27.12 -5.91
N SER A 154 20.36 28.26 -5.52
CA SER A 154 20.26 29.53 -6.24
C SER A 154 21.36 29.76 -7.29
N PHE A 155 22.35 28.87 -7.37
CA PHE A 155 23.53 29.09 -8.22
C PHE A 155 23.18 29.00 -9.70
N ASN A 156 23.48 30.05 -10.46
CA ASN A 156 23.22 30.11 -11.90
C ASN A 156 24.20 31.06 -12.62
N GLN A 157 25.49 31.01 -12.26
CA GLN A 157 26.56 31.82 -12.88
C GLN A 157 27.29 31.05 -13.99
N PRO A 158 27.81 31.72 -15.03
CA PRO A 158 28.45 31.08 -16.18
C PRO A 158 29.75 30.35 -15.81
N LEU A 159 30.00 29.20 -16.44
CA LEU A 159 31.15 28.31 -16.21
C LEU A 159 31.78 27.79 -17.52
N ASP A 160 31.37 28.29 -18.68
CA ASP A 160 31.81 27.85 -20.00
C ASP A 160 33.28 28.19 -20.33
N ASP A 161 33.91 29.13 -19.62
CA ASP A 161 35.34 29.44 -19.80
C ASP A 161 36.27 28.54 -18.97
N TRP A 162 35.72 27.63 -18.16
CA TRP A 162 36.51 26.71 -17.35
C TRP A 162 37.23 25.67 -18.22
N ASN A 163 38.55 25.55 -18.03
CA ASN A 163 39.34 24.51 -18.68
C ASN A 163 39.23 23.17 -17.91
N THR A 164 38.40 22.26 -18.40
CA THR A 164 38.15 20.95 -17.75
C THR A 164 39.00 19.81 -18.32
N THR A 165 40.06 20.07 -19.10
CA THR A 165 40.84 19.01 -19.79
C THR A 165 41.47 17.98 -18.84
N ASN A 166 41.66 18.33 -17.57
CA ASN A 166 42.26 17.46 -16.55
C ASN A 166 41.24 16.82 -15.60
N VAL A 167 39.94 17.07 -15.77
CA VAL A 167 38.89 16.59 -14.86
C VAL A 167 38.62 15.10 -15.09
N TYR A 168 38.70 14.32 -14.00
CA TYR A 168 38.48 12.87 -13.98
C TYR A 168 37.14 12.49 -13.32
N VAL A 169 36.64 13.31 -12.39
CA VAL A 169 35.41 13.04 -11.63
C VAL A 169 34.52 14.28 -11.55
N MET A 170 33.26 14.14 -11.97
CA MET A 170 32.22 15.20 -11.93
C MET A 170 30.98 14.78 -11.13
N GLU A 171 31.14 13.81 -10.22
CA GLU A 171 30.05 13.26 -9.43
C GLU A 171 29.31 14.33 -8.63
N GLU A 172 27.98 14.31 -8.70
CA GLU A 172 27.08 15.18 -7.92
C GLU A 172 27.34 16.69 -8.07
N MET A 173 28.13 17.14 -9.06
CA MET A 173 28.63 18.52 -9.17
C MET A 173 27.53 19.57 -9.05
N PHE A 174 26.38 19.35 -9.69
CA PHE A 174 25.19 20.21 -9.65
C PHE A 174 23.98 19.52 -9.02
N SER A 175 24.18 18.45 -8.25
CA SER A 175 23.08 17.75 -7.60
C SER A 175 22.36 18.70 -6.64
N GLY A 176 21.08 19.00 -6.83
CA GLY A 176 20.31 19.96 -6.02
C GLY A 176 20.55 21.43 -6.38
N ALA A 177 21.31 21.74 -7.43
CA ALA A 177 21.43 23.09 -7.97
C ALA A 177 20.20 23.47 -8.80
N ILE A 178 19.06 23.65 -8.12
CA ILE A 178 17.71 23.80 -8.69
C ILE A 178 17.66 24.85 -9.82
N SER A 179 18.32 26.00 -9.64
CA SER A 179 18.27 27.12 -10.58
C SER A 179 19.31 27.06 -11.71
N PHE A 180 20.25 26.11 -11.66
CA PHE A 180 21.37 26.08 -12.59
C PHE A 180 20.92 25.73 -14.01
N ASN A 181 21.18 26.63 -14.96
CA ASN A 181 20.87 26.44 -16.36
C ASN A 181 21.82 27.26 -17.27
N GLN A 182 23.11 27.28 -16.94
CA GLN A 182 24.14 28.00 -17.71
C GLN A 182 24.87 27.09 -18.70
N PRO A 183 25.32 27.64 -19.84
CA PRO A 183 26.03 26.85 -20.85
C PRO A 183 27.30 26.22 -20.29
N ILE A 184 27.51 24.96 -20.64
CA ILE A 184 28.70 24.15 -20.29
C ILE A 184 29.11 23.24 -21.47
N HIS A 185 28.66 23.58 -22.67
CA HIS A 185 28.94 22.83 -23.90
C HIS A 185 30.42 22.87 -24.28
N THR A 186 31.17 23.86 -23.82
CA THR A 186 32.61 24.04 -24.10
C THR A 186 33.51 23.11 -23.30
N TRP A 187 32.99 22.44 -22.29
CA TRP A 187 33.79 21.57 -21.42
C TRP A 187 34.37 20.37 -22.17
N ASN A 188 35.62 20.06 -21.88
CA ASN A 188 36.25 18.81 -22.27
C ASN A 188 35.99 17.74 -21.21
N THR A 189 35.30 16.67 -21.58
CA THR A 189 34.96 15.54 -20.70
C THR A 189 35.74 14.26 -21.02
N SER A 190 36.74 14.32 -21.91
CA SER A 190 37.40 13.13 -22.46
C SER A 190 38.13 12.28 -21.41
N LEU A 191 38.46 12.82 -20.24
CA LEU A 191 39.08 12.07 -19.13
C LEU A 191 38.10 11.65 -18.03
N VAL A 192 36.84 12.09 -18.09
CA VAL A 192 35.87 11.86 -17.02
C VAL A 192 35.48 10.39 -16.98
N LYS A 193 35.56 9.77 -15.80
CA LYS A 193 35.16 8.37 -15.55
C LYS A 193 33.74 8.23 -15.01
N SER A 194 33.30 9.18 -14.20
CA SER A 194 32.01 9.12 -13.52
C SER A 194 31.31 10.47 -13.55
N MET A 195 30.05 10.45 -14.00
CA MET A 195 29.11 11.57 -13.98
C MET A 195 27.91 11.26 -13.08
N SER A 196 28.08 10.33 -12.13
CA SER A 196 27.02 9.90 -11.22
C SER A 196 26.35 11.11 -10.56
N ARG A 197 25.02 11.19 -10.71
CA ARG A 197 24.16 12.23 -10.10
C ARG A 197 24.55 13.67 -10.42
N MET A 198 25.32 13.93 -11.49
CA MET A 198 25.84 15.26 -11.80
C MET A 198 24.76 16.35 -11.83
N PHE A 199 23.57 16.06 -12.37
CA PHE A 199 22.41 16.97 -12.44
C PHE A 199 21.19 16.45 -11.65
N CYS A 200 21.41 15.58 -10.66
CA CYS A 200 20.33 15.06 -9.83
C CYS A 200 19.57 16.21 -9.14
N ASN A 201 18.25 16.31 -9.28
CA ASN A 201 17.40 17.42 -8.79
C ASN A 201 17.78 18.82 -9.31
N ALA A 202 18.61 18.96 -10.35
CA ALA A 202 18.86 20.23 -11.03
C ALA A 202 17.66 20.53 -11.96
N SER A 203 16.52 20.87 -11.37
CA SER A 203 15.22 20.86 -12.06
C SER A 203 15.10 21.83 -13.24
N SER A 204 15.87 22.92 -13.25
CA SER A 204 15.88 23.92 -14.33
C SER A 204 16.88 23.62 -15.45
N PHE A 205 17.78 22.64 -15.26
CA PHE A 205 18.87 22.39 -16.20
C PHE A 205 18.34 21.83 -17.53
N ASN A 206 18.67 22.52 -18.63
CA ASN A 206 18.27 22.13 -19.99
C ASN A 206 19.24 22.64 -21.06
N GLN A 207 20.55 22.64 -20.77
CA GLN A 207 21.58 23.16 -21.67
C GLN A 207 22.15 22.08 -22.59
N PRO A 208 22.54 22.44 -23.84
CA PRO A 208 23.06 21.47 -24.79
C PRO A 208 24.41 20.92 -24.32
N ILE A 209 24.48 19.59 -24.17
CA ILE A 209 25.67 18.84 -23.74
C ILE A 209 25.95 17.64 -24.67
N GLY A 210 25.27 17.58 -25.82
CA GLY A 210 25.40 16.48 -26.78
C GLY A 210 26.77 16.39 -27.46
N ASN A 211 27.63 17.41 -27.30
CA ASN A 211 28.98 17.46 -27.86
C ASN A 211 30.09 16.98 -26.89
N TRP A 212 29.73 16.56 -25.68
CA TRP A 212 30.67 15.99 -24.72
C TRP A 212 31.24 14.65 -25.21
N ASP A 213 32.53 14.43 -24.95
CA ASP A 213 33.19 13.15 -25.16
C ASP A 213 32.96 12.25 -23.94
N THR A 214 32.13 11.22 -24.12
CA THR A 214 31.77 10.27 -23.07
C THR A 214 32.50 8.93 -23.17
N TRP A 215 33.49 8.79 -24.07
CA TRP A 215 34.17 7.51 -24.30
C TRP A 215 34.69 6.88 -23.01
N ASN A 216 35.28 7.66 -22.11
CA ASN A 216 35.87 7.15 -20.88
C ASN A 216 34.89 7.01 -19.71
N VAL A 217 33.63 7.45 -19.86
CA VAL A 217 32.65 7.39 -18.78
C VAL A 217 32.17 5.95 -18.60
N GLU A 218 32.22 5.48 -17.35
CA GLU A 218 31.81 4.14 -16.94
C GLU A 218 30.50 4.14 -16.14
N ILE A 219 30.20 5.25 -15.45
CA ILE A 219 29.07 5.37 -14.50
C ILE A 219 28.27 6.66 -14.76
N MET A 220 26.97 6.52 -15.04
CA MET A 220 26.01 7.63 -15.20
C MET A 220 24.78 7.49 -14.28
N THR A 221 24.92 6.73 -13.19
CA THR A 221 23.84 6.48 -12.22
C THR A 221 23.19 7.79 -11.77
N GLY A 222 21.89 7.93 -12.00
CA GLY A 222 21.11 9.10 -11.58
C GLY A 222 21.53 10.44 -12.19
N MET A 223 22.30 10.47 -13.28
CA MET A 223 22.86 11.72 -13.84
C MET A 223 21.83 12.83 -14.03
N PHE A 224 20.62 12.50 -14.53
CA PHE A 224 19.50 13.43 -14.74
C PHE A 224 18.29 13.12 -13.85
N LYS A 225 18.49 12.41 -12.73
CA LYS A 225 17.41 12.08 -11.80
C LYS A 225 16.71 13.36 -11.35
N ASN A 226 15.40 13.49 -11.59
CA ASN A 226 14.57 14.66 -11.31
C ASN A 226 15.07 15.97 -11.95
N ALA A 227 15.86 15.91 -13.03
CA ALA A 227 16.16 17.07 -13.88
C ALA A 227 14.92 17.38 -14.73
N LEU A 228 13.90 17.96 -14.09
CA LEU A 228 12.53 18.05 -14.62
C LEU A 228 12.44 18.68 -16.02
N SER A 229 13.28 19.67 -16.31
CA SER A 229 13.30 20.42 -17.57
C SER A 229 14.21 19.84 -18.64
N PHE A 230 15.05 18.85 -18.33
CA PHE A 230 16.08 18.36 -19.24
C PHE A 230 15.46 17.62 -20.43
N ASN A 231 15.73 18.11 -21.65
CA ASN A 231 15.23 17.51 -22.89
C ASN A 231 16.17 17.81 -24.08
N GLN A 232 17.49 17.70 -23.88
CA GLN A 232 18.49 18.01 -24.90
C GLN A 232 18.99 16.75 -25.62
N PRO A 233 19.36 16.85 -26.91
CA PRO A 233 19.81 15.70 -27.69
C PRO A 233 21.17 15.19 -27.19
N ILE A 234 21.23 13.89 -26.91
CA ILE A 234 22.41 13.19 -26.37
C ILE A 234 22.67 11.84 -27.08
N ASP A 235 22.01 11.59 -28.22
CA ASP A 235 22.18 10.35 -29.00
C ASP A 235 23.62 10.17 -29.55
N ASN A 236 24.37 11.28 -29.69
CA ASN A 236 25.74 11.28 -30.21
C ASN A 236 26.82 10.83 -29.20
N TRP A 237 26.44 10.59 -27.94
CA TRP A 237 27.39 10.14 -26.92
C TRP A 237 27.94 8.75 -27.24
N ASN A 238 29.22 8.55 -26.97
CA ASN A 238 29.83 7.23 -27.01
C ASN A 238 29.63 6.52 -25.67
N THR A 239 28.77 5.50 -25.64
CA THR A 239 28.34 4.83 -24.40
C THR A 239 28.92 3.43 -24.21
N GLN A 240 29.83 2.98 -25.07
CA GLN A 240 30.26 1.58 -25.08
C GLN A 240 30.94 1.13 -23.78
N ASN A 241 31.49 2.06 -22.99
CA ASN A 241 32.19 1.77 -21.74
C ASN A 241 31.29 1.92 -20.51
N LEU A 242 30.00 2.28 -20.68
CA LEU A 242 29.06 2.36 -19.58
C LEU A 242 28.79 0.97 -18.97
N VAL A 243 28.78 0.93 -17.65
CA VAL A 243 28.50 -0.27 -16.83
C VAL A 243 27.19 -0.11 -16.04
N ASP A 244 26.91 1.10 -15.56
CA ASP A 244 25.72 1.42 -14.77
C ASP A 244 25.05 2.74 -15.22
N ILE A 245 23.78 2.63 -15.60
CA ILE A 245 22.89 3.74 -15.98
C ILE A 245 21.63 3.80 -15.11
N SER A 246 21.64 3.11 -13.96
CA SER A 246 20.49 3.05 -13.05
C SER A 246 20.02 4.45 -12.66
N GLU A 247 18.71 4.65 -12.62
CA GLU A 247 18.05 5.93 -12.28
C GLU A 247 18.41 7.13 -13.18
N MET A 248 19.14 6.96 -14.29
CA MET A 248 19.70 8.09 -15.05
C MET A 248 18.65 9.13 -15.44
N PHE A 249 17.44 8.71 -15.83
CA PHE A 249 16.30 9.58 -16.17
C PHE A 249 15.12 9.43 -15.20
N TYR A 250 15.34 8.92 -14.00
CA TYR A 250 14.32 8.82 -12.97
C TYR A 250 13.67 10.20 -12.77
N GLY A 251 12.37 10.36 -12.95
CA GLY A 251 11.65 11.61 -12.75
C GLY A 251 12.03 12.75 -13.70
N ALA A 252 12.83 12.49 -14.75
CA ALA A 252 13.16 13.47 -15.79
C ALA A 252 11.93 13.70 -16.70
N SER A 253 10.89 14.33 -16.15
CA SER A 253 9.53 14.32 -16.68
C SER A 253 9.38 14.89 -18.11
N SER A 254 10.28 15.80 -18.53
CA SER A 254 10.27 16.39 -19.88
C SER A 254 11.13 15.63 -20.90
N PHE A 255 11.96 14.67 -20.47
CA PHE A 255 12.93 14.02 -21.34
C PHE A 255 12.24 13.11 -22.36
N ASN A 256 12.44 13.39 -23.65
CA ASN A 256 11.89 12.60 -24.75
C ASN A 256 12.78 12.67 -26.00
N GLN A 257 14.11 12.60 -25.81
CA GLN A 257 15.09 12.64 -26.90
C GLN A 257 15.56 11.24 -27.31
N PRO A 258 15.90 11.03 -28.59
CA PRO A 258 16.40 9.74 -29.06
C PRO A 258 17.72 9.40 -28.36
N ILE A 259 17.85 8.12 -28.01
CA ILE A 259 19.05 7.49 -27.44
C ILE A 259 19.25 6.05 -27.98
N ASN A 260 18.59 5.73 -29.09
CA ASN A 260 18.59 4.39 -29.68
C ASN A 260 19.96 4.01 -30.28
N SER A 261 20.82 5.00 -30.53
CA SER A 261 22.17 4.80 -31.08
C SER A 261 23.20 4.40 -30.02
N TRP A 262 22.83 4.46 -28.73
CA TRP A 262 23.73 4.09 -27.64
C TRP A 262 24.12 2.61 -27.69
N ASN A 263 25.42 2.34 -27.59
CA ASN A 263 25.94 1.01 -27.34
C ASN A 263 25.92 0.72 -25.84
N ILE A 264 24.95 -0.08 -25.39
CA ILE A 264 24.82 -0.49 -23.98
C ILE A 264 25.27 -1.93 -23.70
N GLY A 265 26.05 -2.53 -24.60
CA GLY A 265 26.42 -3.96 -24.50
C GLY A 265 27.20 -4.34 -23.23
N ASN A 266 27.84 -3.37 -22.57
CA ASN A 266 28.58 -3.55 -21.31
C ASN A 266 27.76 -3.18 -20.06
N VAL A 267 26.54 -2.65 -20.22
CA VAL A 267 25.69 -2.23 -19.10
C VAL A 267 25.14 -3.46 -18.39
N GLY A 268 25.44 -3.58 -17.09
CA GLY A 268 24.90 -4.62 -16.21
C GLY A 268 23.67 -4.16 -15.42
N PHE A 269 23.58 -2.85 -15.15
CA PHE A 269 22.59 -2.25 -14.25
C PHE A 269 21.85 -1.08 -14.93
N MET A 270 20.52 -1.18 -14.97
CA MET A 270 19.62 -0.17 -15.53
C MET A 270 18.35 -0.01 -14.69
N ASN A 271 18.43 -0.28 -13.39
CA ASN A 271 17.29 -0.24 -12.49
C ASN A 271 16.71 1.18 -12.46
N ASN A 272 15.38 1.29 -12.55
CA ASN A 272 14.62 2.54 -12.49
C ASN A 272 15.04 3.60 -13.54
N LEU A 273 15.63 3.20 -14.67
CA LEU A 273 16.21 4.08 -15.69
C LEU A 273 15.26 5.21 -16.13
N PHE A 274 14.00 4.89 -16.44
CA PHE A 274 12.94 5.83 -16.86
C PHE A 274 11.78 5.90 -15.85
N MET A 275 12.01 5.53 -14.58
CA MET A 275 10.95 5.57 -13.58
C MET A 275 10.42 7.01 -13.46
N HIS A 276 9.12 7.23 -13.66
CA HIS A 276 8.46 8.55 -13.71
C HIS A 276 8.99 9.51 -14.80
N ALA A 277 9.64 9.03 -15.85
CA ALA A 277 9.94 9.80 -17.05
C ALA A 277 8.67 9.91 -17.94
N ILE A 278 7.71 10.71 -17.47
CA ILE A 278 6.32 10.76 -17.98
C ILE A 278 6.23 10.96 -19.50
N ALA A 279 7.07 11.85 -20.08
CA ALA A 279 7.04 12.17 -21.50
C ALA A 279 7.82 11.18 -22.40
N PHE A 280 8.62 10.27 -21.81
CA PHE A 280 9.55 9.45 -22.59
C PHE A 280 8.82 8.42 -23.45
N ASN A 281 9.02 8.50 -24.77
CA ASN A 281 8.43 7.57 -25.73
C ASN A 281 9.32 7.40 -26.99
N GLN A 282 10.61 7.15 -26.78
CA GLN A 282 11.60 7.00 -27.86
C GLN A 282 12.00 5.54 -28.08
N PRO A 283 12.36 5.15 -29.32
CA PRO A 283 12.71 3.76 -29.63
C PRO A 283 13.97 3.33 -28.87
N LEU A 284 13.97 2.08 -28.39
CA LEU A 284 15.10 1.45 -27.69
C LEU A 284 15.41 0.03 -28.21
N ASN A 285 14.77 -0.38 -29.30
CA ASN A 285 14.79 -1.77 -29.77
C ASN A 285 16.15 -2.18 -30.36
N ASN A 286 17.10 -1.26 -30.55
CA ASN A 286 18.45 -1.59 -31.03
C ASN A 286 19.44 -1.86 -29.90
N TRP A 287 19.04 -1.66 -28.65
CA TRP A 287 19.89 -1.85 -27.50
C TRP A 287 20.23 -3.33 -27.29
N ASN A 288 21.53 -3.64 -27.15
CA ASN A 288 21.98 -4.96 -26.75
C ASN A 288 21.94 -5.10 -25.22
N THR A 289 20.88 -5.73 -24.70
CA THR A 289 20.69 -5.94 -23.26
C THR A 289 21.27 -7.26 -22.74
N SER A 290 22.13 -7.97 -23.51
CA SER A 290 22.59 -9.32 -23.15
C SER A 290 23.36 -9.43 -21.82
N SER A 291 23.90 -8.30 -21.35
CA SER A 291 24.69 -8.20 -20.12
C SER A 291 23.88 -7.75 -18.90
N VAL A 292 22.62 -7.34 -19.10
CA VAL A 292 21.75 -6.82 -18.04
C VAL A 292 21.27 -7.96 -17.14
N MET A 293 21.41 -7.79 -15.82
CA MET A 293 21.01 -8.80 -14.83
C MET A 293 19.70 -8.45 -14.11
N GLU A 294 19.35 -7.17 -14.05
CA GLU A 294 18.20 -6.63 -13.33
C GLU A 294 17.51 -5.55 -14.17
N MET A 295 16.18 -5.62 -14.25
CA MET A 295 15.32 -4.66 -14.96
C MET A 295 14.21 -4.16 -14.03
N GLU A 296 14.55 -3.94 -12.75
CA GLU A 296 13.61 -3.40 -11.77
C GLU A 296 13.17 -1.99 -12.19
N GLY A 297 11.86 -1.77 -12.28
CA GLY A 297 11.25 -0.44 -12.41
C GLY A 297 11.66 0.39 -13.63
N VAL A 298 12.27 -0.21 -14.66
CA VAL A 298 12.85 0.50 -15.82
C VAL A 298 11.88 1.53 -16.42
N PHE A 299 10.60 1.18 -16.58
CA PHE A 299 9.55 2.05 -17.12
C PHE A 299 8.43 2.33 -16.10
N ASN A 300 8.69 2.18 -14.80
CA ASN A 300 7.67 2.39 -13.76
C ASN A 300 7.17 3.84 -13.78
N GLY A 301 5.89 4.06 -14.10
CA GLY A 301 5.29 5.39 -14.20
C GLY A 301 5.73 6.19 -15.43
N ALA A 302 6.38 5.57 -16.42
CA ALA A 302 6.64 6.17 -17.74
C ALA A 302 5.35 6.09 -18.57
N THR A 303 4.35 6.90 -18.21
CA THR A 303 2.96 6.75 -18.69
C THR A 303 2.79 6.87 -20.20
N SER A 304 3.67 7.60 -20.90
CA SER A 304 3.63 7.75 -22.37
C SER A 304 4.38 6.67 -23.14
N PHE A 305 5.18 5.82 -22.47
CA PHE A 305 6.07 4.88 -23.14
C PHE A 305 5.29 3.75 -23.83
N ASN A 306 5.47 3.61 -25.15
CA ASN A 306 4.82 2.57 -25.95
C ASN A 306 5.67 2.16 -27.17
N GLN A 307 6.97 1.91 -26.96
CA GLN A 307 7.91 1.57 -28.04
C GLN A 307 8.32 0.10 -28.00
N PRO A 308 8.63 -0.52 -29.17
CA PRO A 308 8.95 -1.94 -29.24
C PRO A 308 10.24 -2.27 -28.47
N LEU A 309 10.21 -3.41 -27.78
CA LEU A 309 11.31 -3.96 -26.98
C LEU A 309 11.60 -5.43 -27.32
N ASN A 310 11.07 -5.93 -28.43
CA ASN A 310 11.09 -7.34 -28.80
C ASN A 310 12.50 -7.86 -29.17
N ASN A 311 13.48 -6.99 -29.38
CA ASN A 311 14.87 -7.38 -29.64
C ASN A 311 15.71 -7.47 -28.37
N TRP A 312 15.18 -7.06 -27.21
CA TRP A 312 15.93 -7.13 -25.96
C TRP A 312 16.20 -8.58 -25.58
N ASN A 313 17.46 -8.87 -25.26
CA ASN A 313 17.88 -10.14 -24.72
C ASN A 313 17.74 -10.12 -23.20
N THR A 314 16.77 -10.88 -22.69
CA THR A 314 16.47 -10.96 -21.25
C THR A 314 17.00 -12.24 -20.59
N ALA A 315 17.81 -13.04 -21.28
CA ALA A 315 18.19 -14.40 -20.83
C ALA A 315 19.00 -14.43 -19.52
N GLN A 316 19.60 -13.30 -19.11
CA GLN A 316 20.34 -13.18 -17.86
C GLN A 316 19.53 -12.52 -16.73
N VAL A 317 18.37 -11.91 -17.06
CA VAL A 317 17.62 -11.08 -16.12
C VAL A 317 16.89 -11.96 -15.10
N GLN A 318 17.07 -11.65 -13.81
CA GLN A 318 16.43 -12.37 -12.71
C GLN A 318 15.27 -11.59 -12.07
N ASP A 319 15.31 -10.27 -12.12
CA ASP A 319 14.35 -9.38 -11.45
C ASP A 319 13.69 -8.43 -12.47
N PHE A 320 12.36 -8.55 -12.62
CA PHE A 320 11.52 -7.68 -13.44
C PHE A 320 10.50 -6.90 -12.58
N THR A 321 10.77 -6.78 -11.27
CA THR A 321 9.90 -6.10 -10.32
C THR A 321 9.47 -4.75 -10.86
N ALA A 322 8.17 -4.52 -10.94
CA ALA A 322 7.58 -3.25 -11.34
C ALA A 322 8.05 -2.67 -12.69
N MET A 323 8.61 -3.49 -13.61
CA MET A 323 9.23 -3.00 -14.85
C MET A 323 8.34 -2.04 -15.66
N PHE A 324 7.04 -2.33 -15.75
CA PHE A 324 6.02 -1.51 -16.43
C PHE A 324 4.89 -1.05 -15.48
N HIS A 325 5.14 -1.02 -14.17
CA HIS A 325 4.15 -0.56 -13.20
C HIS A 325 3.70 0.87 -13.56
N ARG A 326 2.42 1.15 -13.77
CA ARG A 326 1.88 2.45 -14.22
C ARG A 326 2.45 2.95 -15.56
N ALA A 327 3.00 2.08 -16.40
CA ALA A 327 3.26 2.40 -17.80
C ALA A 327 1.94 2.33 -18.59
N GLU A 328 1.05 3.29 -18.34
CA GLU A 328 -0.36 3.24 -18.75
C GLU A 328 -0.56 3.01 -20.26
N SER A 329 0.29 3.59 -21.11
CA SER A 329 0.21 3.46 -22.58
C SER A 329 0.90 2.21 -23.14
N PHE A 330 1.67 1.47 -22.34
CA PHE A 330 2.51 0.39 -22.84
C PHE A 330 1.68 -0.80 -23.32
N ASN A 331 1.79 -1.13 -24.60
CA ASN A 331 1.08 -2.26 -25.21
C ASN A 331 1.88 -2.88 -26.37
N GLN A 332 3.19 -3.07 -26.18
CA GLN A 332 4.08 -3.59 -27.22
C GLN A 332 4.40 -5.08 -27.03
N ASN A 333 4.57 -5.79 -28.14
CA ASN A 333 4.83 -7.22 -28.10
C ASN A 333 6.22 -7.52 -27.51
N ILE A 334 6.24 -8.35 -26.46
CA ILE A 334 7.43 -8.79 -25.71
C ILE A 334 7.45 -10.32 -25.58
N ASN A 335 6.74 -11.03 -26.46
CA ASN A 335 6.66 -12.50 -26.45
C ASN A 335 8.01 -13.19 -26.72
N THR A 336 8.99 -12.46 -27.27
CA THR A 336 10.34 -12.93 -27.61
C THR A 336 11.27 -13.03 -26.39
N TRP A 337 10.88 -12.45 -25.25
CA TRP A 337 11.71 -12.42 -24.06
C TRP A 337 11.94 -13.83 -23.49
N ASN A 338 13.19 -14.08 -23.12
CA ASN A 338 13.58 -15.30 -22.43
C ASN A 338 13.42 -15.13 -20.92
N MET A 339 12.45 -15.83 -20.35
CA MET A 339 12.10 -15.74 -18.92
C MET A 339 12.71 -16.88 -18.07
N SER A 340 13.56 -17.73 -18.64
CA SER A 340 14.04 -18.96 -17.97
C SER A 340 14.80 -18.72 -16.65
N LYS A 341 15.43 -17.55 -16.50
CA LYS A 341 16.11 -17.11 -15.27
C LYS A 341 15.29 -16.17 -14.41
N ALA A 342 14.12 -15.71 -14.86
CA ALA A 342 13.27 -14.82 -14.10
C ALA A 342 12.86 -15.48 -12.77
N ARG A 343 13.03 -14.74 -11.67
CA ARG A 343 12.65 -15.16 -10.31
C ARG A 343 11.49 -14.35 -9.76
N LYS A 344 11.44 -13.05 -10.10
CA LYS A 344 10.46 -12.08 -9.63
C LYS A 344 9.79 -11.37 -10.80
N LEU A 345 8.45 -11.41 -10.81
CA LEU A 345 7.58 -10.68 -11.74
C LEU A 345 6.56 -9.80 -11.00
N ASN A 346 6.77 -9.58 -9.69
CA ASN A 346 5.83 -8.84 -8.86
C ASN A 346 5.64 -7.40 -9.38
N ALA A 347 4.38 -6.98 -9.45
CA ALA A 347 3.92 -5.69 -9.96
C ALA A 347 4.37 -5.35 -11.40
N MET A 348 4.87 -6.31 -12.19
CA MET A 348 5.48 -6.01 -13.50
C MET A 348 4.57 -5.20 -14.43
N PHE A 349 3.25 -5.48 -14.46
CA PHE A 349 2.23 -4.76 -15.22
C PHE A 349 1.16 -4.14 -14.32
N CYS A 350 1.47 -3.91 -13.04
CA CYS A 350 0.54 -3.25 -12.12
C CYS A 350 0.13 -1.88 -12.69
N ASP A 351 -1.16 -1.56 -12.75
CA ASP A 351 -1.73 -0.36 -13.36
C ASP A 351 -1.26 -0.06 -14.81
N ALA A 352 -0.71 -1.04 -15.54
CA ALA A 352 -0.40 -0.91 -16.97
C ALA A 352 -1.70 -1.07 -17.79
N THR A 353 -2.57 -0.07 -17.73
CA THR A 353 -3.98 -0.19 -18.12
C THR A 353 -4.23 -0.62 -19.57
N ALA A 354 -3.33 -0.27 -20.51
CA ALA A 354 -3.45 -0.64 -21.92
C ALA A 354 -2.82 -2.00 -22.29
N PHE A 355 -2.03 -2.62 -21.40
CA PHE A 355 -1.24 -3.81 -21.75
C PHE A 355 -2.14 -5.02 -22.03
N ASN A 356 -2.05 -5.56 -23.26
CA ASN A 356 -2.81 -6.74 -23.68
C ASN A 356 -2.07 -7.54 -24.77
N GLN A 357 -0.79 -7.83 -24.57
CA GLN A 357 0.06 -8.54 -25.53
C GLN A 357 0.32 -10.00 -25.13
N PRO A 358 0.43 -10.92 -26.09
CA PRO A 358 0.59 -12.34 -25.79
C PRO A 358 1.94 -12.62 -25.10
N ILE A 359 1.87 -13.36 -23.99
CA ILE A 359 3.04 -13.75 -23.16
C ILE A 359 2.98 -15.24 -22.74
N SER A 360 2.12 -16.02 -23.39
CA SER A 360 1.91 -17.45 -23.09
C SER A 360 3.17 -18.30 -23.27
N ASN A 361 4.11 -17.87 -24.12
CA ASN A 361 5.33 -18.60 -24.45
C ASN A 361 6.46 -18.41 -23.44
N TRP A 362 6.28 -17.54 -22.45
CA TRP A 362 7.29 -17.31 -21.42
C TRP A 362 7.51 -18.55 -20.54
N ASN A 363 8.78 -18.94 -20.38
CA ASN A 363 9.15 -19.96 -19.41
C ASN A 363 9.23 -19.36 -18.00
N VAL A 364 8.15 -19.47 -17.22
CA VAL A 364 8.07 -18.96 -15.84
C VAL A 364 8.40 -20.00 -14.76
N SER A 365 9.00 -21.14 -15.12
CA SER A 365 9.24 -22.27 -14.19
C SER A 365 10.24 -21.98 -13.04
N SER A 366 10.95 -20.85 -13.11
CA SER A 366 11.86 -20.37 -12.08
C SER A 366 11.27 -19.27 -11.18
N VAL A 367 10.09 -18.75 -11.54
CA VAL A 367 9.45 -17.62 -10.85
C VAL A 367 8.82 -18.11 -9.55
N PHE A 368 9.10 -17.41 -8.45
CA PHE A 368 8.47 -17.67 -7.16
C PHE A 368 7.54 -16.54 -6.70
N ASP A 369 7.67 -15.35 -7.28
CA ASP A 369 6.91 -14.16 -6.91
C ASP A 369 6.20 -13.54 -8.12
N MET A 370 4.87 -13.55 -8.09
CA MET A 370 3.97 -12.93 -9.07
C MET A 370 2.97 -11.98 -8.38
N GLU A 371 3.27 -11.51 -7.16
CA GLU A 371 2.40 -10.59 -6.43
C GLU A 371 1.99 -9.41 -7.33
N SER A 372 0.69 -9.11 -7.39
CA SER A 372 0.16 -7.92 -8.08
C SER A 372 0.58 -7.77 -9.56
N MET A 373 1.06 -8.82 -10.24
CA MET A 373 1.65 -8.70 -11.57
C MET A 373 0.73 -7.99 -12.58
N PHE A 374 -0.58 -8.27 -12.53
CA PHE A 374 -1.62 -7.64 -13.37
C PHE A 374 -2.65 -6.86 -12.56
N GLN A 375 -2.31 -6.44 -11.33
CA GLN A 375 -3.21 -5.59 -10.55
C GLN A 375 -3.53 -4.33 -11.35
N GLY A 376 -4.80 -3.99 -11.59
CA GLY A 376 -5.19 -2.79 -12.34
C GLY A 376 -4.85 -2.81 -13.84
N ALA A 377 -4.34 -3.92 -14.39
CA ALA A 377 -4.10 -4.08 -15.82
C ALA A 377 -5.43 -4.31 -16.57
N LYS A 378 -6.22 -3.24 -16.68
CA LYS A 378 -7.65 -3.30 -17.08
C LYS A 378 -7.90 -4.00 -18.40
N ALA A 379 -7.05 -3.79 -19.41
CA ALA A 379 -7.20 -4.38 -20.74
C ALA A 379 -6.67 -5.82 -20.86
N PHE A 380 -5.92 -6.32 -19.87
CA PHE A 380 -5.20 -7.58 -20.01
C PHE A 380 -6.15 -8.79 -20.07
N ASN A 381 -6.10 -9.54 -21.16
CA ASN A 381 -6.92 -10.74 -21.36
C ASN A 381 -6.23 -11.77 -22.28
N GLN A 382 -4.99 -12.14 -21.95
CA GLN A 382 -4.17 -13.04 -22.77
C GLN A 382 -4.02 -14.43 -22.12
N PRO A 383 -3.89 -15.50 -22.93
CA PRO A 383 -3.79 -16.88 -22.43
C PRO A 383 -2.53 -17.09 -21.57
N LEU A 384 -2.68 -17.82 -20.47
CA LEU A 384 -1.62 -18.11 -19.48
C LEU A 384 -1.60 -19.59 -19.05
N GLU A 385 -2.37 -20.45 -19.69
CA GLU A 385 -2.55 -21.86 -19.34
C GLU A 385 -1.27 -22.70 -19.50
N LEU A 386 -0.29 -22.23 -20.29
CA LEU A 386 0.98 -22.92 -20.52
C LEU A 386 2.04 -22.61 -19.47
N TRP A 387 1.77 -21.69 -18.55
CA TRP A 387 2.72 -21.30 -17.52
C TRP A 387 2.93 -22.38 -16.46
N ASN A 388 4.18 -22.75 -16.22
CA ASN A 388 4.55 -23.63 -15.11
C ASN A 388 4.71 -22.81 -13.82
N THR A 389 3.65 -22.76 -13.02
CA THR A 389 3.61 -22.01 -11.74
C THR A 389 4.09 -22.82 -10.53
N GLY A 390 4.71 -23.99 -10.72
CA GLY A 390 5.01 -24.92 -9.63
C GLY A 390 5.94 -24.39 -8.52
N LYS A 391 6.65 -23.28 -8.75
CA LYS A 391 7.49 -22.62 -7.73
C LYS A 391 6.89 -21.34 -7.14
N VAL A 392 5.72 -20.92 -7.61
CA VAL A 392 5.10 -19.67 -7.18
C VAL A 392 4.61 -19.80 -5.73
N LEU A 393 5.00 -18.84 -4.90
CA LEU A 393 4.62 -18.72 -3.49
C LEU A 393 3.58 -17.63 -3.27
N PHE A 394 3.70 -16.53 -4.01
CA PHE A 394 2.90 -15.31 -3.86
C PHE A 394 2.07 -15.04 -5.12
N LEU A 395 0.74 -15.15 -4.97
CA LEU A 395 -0.26 -14.84 -6.00
C LEU A 395 -1.27 -13.78 -5.55
N HIS A 396 -1.09 -13.20 -4.35
CA HIS A 396 -2.03 -12.21 -3.85
C HIS A 396 -2.05 -10.99 -4.78
N LYS A 397 -3.24 -10.45 -4.99
CA LYS A 397 -3.57 -9.37 -5.93
C LYS A 397 -3.20 -9.60 -7.41
N MET A 398 -2.78 -10.81 -7.82
CA MET A 398 -2.32 -11.11 -9.19
C MET A 398 -3.18 -10.48 -10.30
N PHE A 399 -4.51 -10.56 -10.17
CA PHE A 399 -5.49 -10.02 -11.13
C PHE A 399 -6.47 -9.03 -10.47
N SER A 400 -6.10 -8.42 -9.35
CA SER A 400 -6.98 -7.46 -8.65
C SER A 400 -7.26 -6.26 -9.57
N GLY A 401 -8.51 -6.01 -9.94
CA GLY A 401 -8.90 -4.94 -10.86
C GLY A 401 -8.50 -5.18 -12.32
N ALA A 402 -8.11 -6.40 -12.71
CA ALA A 402 -7.94 -6.78 -14.11
C ALA A 402 -9.32 -6.98 -14.77
N GLU A 403 -9.99 -5.88 -15.09
CA GLU A 403 -11.41 -5.82 -15.47
C GLU A 403 -11.78 -6.67 -16.71
N ALA A 404 -10.84 -6.92 -17.63
CA ALA A 404 -11.07 -7.72 -18.83
C ALA A 404 -10.63 -9.19 -18.71
N PHE A 405 -9.91 -9.58 -17.65
CA PHE A 405 -9.25 -10.88 -17.60
C PHE A 405 -10.25 -12.03 -17.40
N ASN A 406 -10.32 -12.96 -18.36
CA ASN A 406 -11.16 -14.16 -18.28
C ASN A 406 -10.56 -15.37 -19.00
N GLN A 407 -9.23 -15.56 -18.90
CA GLN A 407 -8.53 -16.65 -19.59
C GLN A 407 -8.33 -17.87 -18.69
N PRO A 408 -8.32 -19.10 -19.27
CA PRO A 408 -8.20 -20.33 -18.50
C PRO A 408 -6.86 -20.40 -17.76
N ILE A 409 -6.93 -20.74 -16.47
CA ILE A 409 -5.77 -20.91 -15.58
C ILE A 409 -5.90 -22.16 -14.69
N HIS A 410 -6.81 -23.07 -15.07
CA HIS A 410 -7.05 -24.34 -14.38
C HIS A 410 -5.82 -25.25 -14.35
N THR A 411 -4.85 -25.05 -15.25
CA THR A 411 -3.62 -25.84 -15.35
C THR A 411 -2.54 -25.44 -14.35
N TRP A 412 -2.71 -24.30 -13.67
CA TRP A 412 -1.71 -23.79 -12.73
C TRP A 412 -1.53 -24.72 -11.53
N ASN A 413 -0.26 -24.98 -11.19
CA ASN A 413 0.10 -25.68 -9.96
C ASN A 413 0.18 -24.68 -8.81
N THR A 414 -0.75 -24.77 -7.86
CA THR A 414 -0.85 -23.90 -6.69
C THR A 414 -0.34 -24.54 -5.40
N THR A 415 0.31 -25.72 -5.47
CA THR A 415 0.68 -26.51 -4.28
C THR A 415 1.55 -25.75 -3.28
N ASN A 416 2.39 -24.83 -3.76
CA ASN A 416 3.30 -24.03 -2.93
C ASN A 416 2.74 -22.66 -2.53
N VAL A 417 1.55 -22.29 -3.01
CA VAL A 417 0.94 -20.99 -2.75
C VAL A 417 0.42 -20.93 -1.32
N VAL A 418 0.79 -19.89 -0.59
CA VAL A 418 0.40 -19.70 0.82
C VAL A 418 -0.59 -18.54 1.01
N ASN A 419 -0.63 -17.59 0.06
CA ASN A 419 -1.44 -16.38 0.11
C ASN A 419 -2.17 -16.16 -1.22
N MET A 420 -3.50 -16.08 -1.18
CA MET A 420 -4.39 -15.78 -2.31
C MET A 420 -5.23 -14.51 -2.08
N ASP A 421 -4.82 -13.66 -1.14
CA ASP A 421 -5.54 -12.43 -0.80
C ASP A 421 -5.80 -11.59 -2.06
N SER A 422 -7.06 -11.18 -2.22
CA SER A 422 -7.52 -10.26 -3.25
C SER A 422 -7.17 -10.65 -4.69
N MET A 423 -6.85 -11.93 -4.96
CA MET A 423 -6.31 -12.38 -6.25
C MET A 423 -7.19 -11.96 -7.44
N PHE A 424 -8.51 -12.01 -7.28
CA PHE A 424 -9.51 -11.63 -8.29
C PHE A 424 -10.44 -10.51 -7.81
N GLN A 425 -10.03 -9.73 -6.81
CA GLN A 425 -10.84 -8.61 -6.33
C GLN A 425 -11.12 -7.64 -7.48
N GLY A 426 -12.37 -7.36 -7.81
CA GLY A 426 -12.76 -6.45 -8.88
C GLY A 426 -12.44 -6.96 -10.31
N ALA A 427 -12.06 -8.23 -10.49
CA ALA A 427 -11.97 -8.86 -11.80
C ALA A 427 -13.38 -9.18 -12.32
N VAL A 428 -14.12 -8.14 -12.74
CA VAL A 428 -15.58 -8.16 -12.90
C VAL A 428 -16.13 -9.14 -13.95
N VAL A 429 -15.30 -9.70 -14.82
CA VAL A 429 -15.67 -10.71 -15.83
C VAL A 429 -15.07 -12.09 -15.59
N PHE A 430 -14.21 -12.25 -14.59
CA PHE A 430 -13.48 -13.51 -14.38
C PHE A 430 -14.41 -14.60 -13.85
N ASN A 431 -14.58 -15.68 -14.62
CA ASN A 431 -15.44 -16.80 -14.28
C ASN A 431 -14.89 -18.15 -14.78
N GLN A 432 -13.58 -18.36 -14.69
CA GLN A 432 -12.91 -19.57 -15.20
C GLN A 432 -12.84 -20.69 -14.16
N PRO A 433 -12.93 -21.96 -14.58
CA PRO A 433 -12.90 -23.09 -13.66
C PRO A 433 -11.54 -23.19 -12.96
N ILE A 434 -11.55 -23.12 -11.63
CA ILE A 434 -10.34 -23.20 -10.78
C ILE A 434 -10.53 -24.18 -9.61
N GLY A 435 -11.60 -24.98 -9.65
CA GLY A 435 -11.94 -25.93 -8.58
C GLY A 435 -10.90 -27.05 -8.41
N ASN A 436 -10.03 -27.27 -9.40
CA ASN A 436 -8.97 -28.29 -9.37
C ASN A 436 -7.66 -27.82 -8.75
N TRP A 437 -7.56 -26.55 -8.33
CA TRP A 437 -6.38 -26.03 -7.65
C TRP A 437 -6.14 -26.70 -6.30
N ASN A 438 -4.87 -26.92 -5.97
CA ASN A 438 -4.45 -27.39 -4.66
C ASN A 438 -4.34 -26.20 -3.69
N THR A 439 -5.26 -26.09 -2.75
CA THR A 439 -5.30 -25.00 -1.74
C THR A 439 -4.83 -25.44 -0.36
N SER A 440 -4.32 -26.67 -0.19
CA SER A 440 -4.00 -27.25 1.12
C SER A 440 -2.94 -26.47 1.92
N GLY A 441 -2.08 -25.71 1.23
CA GLY A 441 -1.08 -24.83 1.83
C GLY A 441 -1.54 -23.38 2.07
N VAL A 442 -2.70 -22.98 1.54
CA VAL A 442 -3.19 -21.60 1.60
C VAL A 442 -3.68 -21.26 3.01
N LYS A 443 -3.21 -20.12 3.54
CA LYS A 443 -3.58 -19.62 4.87
C LYS A 443 -4.52 -18.43 4.83
N ARG A 444 -4.47 -17.64 3.76
CA ARG A 444 -5.23 -16.39 3.61
C ARG A 444 -5.92 -16.34 2.25
N MET A 445 -7.23 -16.07 2.27
CA MET A 445 -8.10 -15.90 1.10
C MET A 445 -8.93 -14.60 1.23
N HIS A 446 -8.40 -13.62 1.97
CA HIS A 446 -9.10 -12.36 2.24
C HIS A 446 -9.47 -11.68 0.91
N ALA A 447 -10.72 -11.29 0.75
CA ALA A 447 -11.23 -10.56 -0.41
C ALA A 447 -10.92 -11.22 -1.79
N MET A 448 -10.66 -12.53 -1.85
CA MET A 448 -10.20 -13.22 -3.08
C MET A 448 -11.09 -12.94 -4.30
N PHE A 449 -12.41 -12.90 -4.13
CA PHE A 449 -13.41 -12.59 -5.16
C PHE A 449 -14.24 -11.35 -4.84
N LYS A 450 -13.73 -10.46 -3.97
CA LYS A 450 -14.48 -9.25 -3.60
C LYS A 450 -14.81 -8.41 -4.84
N ASN A 451 -16.07 -8.02 -5.01
CA ASN A 451 -16.61 -7.31 -6.17
C ASN A 451 -16.41 -8.03 -7.52
N ASN A 452 -16.16 -9.34 -7.53
CA ASN A 452 -16.26 -10.15 -8.74
C ASN A 452 -17.73 -10.60 -8.90
N SER A 453 -18.52 -9.77 -9.59
CA SER A 453 -19.98 -9.94 -9.65
C SER A 453 -20.45 -11.20 -10.41
N VAL A 454 -19.61 -11.81 -11.24
CA VAL A 454 -19.99 -12.92 -12.15
C VAL A 454 -19.42 -14.28 -11.73
N PHE A 455 -18.44 -14.32 -10.84
CA PHE A 455 -17.79 -15.57 -10.44
C PHE A 455 -18.78 -16.53 -9.80
N ASN A 456 -18.92 -17.71 -10.38
CA ASN A 456 -19.83 -18.75 -9.91
C ASN A 456 -19.31 -20.16 -10.24
N GLN A 457 -17.99 -20.36 -10.22
CA GLN A 457 -17.38 -21.66 -10.52
C GLN A 457 -17.30 -22.56 -9.29
N ASN A 458 -17.49 -23.86 -9.50
CA ASN A 458 -17.45 -24.84 -8.42
C ASN A 458 -16.03 -24.94 -7.83
N ILE A 459 -15.94 -24.67 -6.53
CA ILE A 459 -14.71 -24.71 -5.71
C ILE A 459 -14.89 -25.60 -4.47
N SER A 460 -15.88 -26.50 -4.48
CA SER A 460 -16.18 -27.39 -3.35
C SER A 460 -15.05 -28.35 -2.99
N ALA A 461 -14.15 -28.61 -3.95
CA ALA A 461 -13.03 -29.54 -3.82
C ALA A 461 -11.77 -28.93 -3.17
N TRP A 462 -11.76 -27.62 -2.89
CA TRP A 462 -10.63 -26.97 -2.24
C TRP A 462 -10.40 -27.50 -0.81
N ASP A 463 -9.15 -27.82 -0.49
CA ASP A 463 -8.72 -28.13 0.87
C ASP A 463 -8.47 -26.82 1.62
N THR A 464 -9.36 -26.50 2.56
CA THR A 464 -9.33 -25.25 3.33
C THR A 464 -8.83 -25.41 4.77
N LYS A 465 -8.34 -26.60 5.16
CA LYS A 465 -7.96 -26.90 6.57
C LYS A 465 -6.89 -25.97 7.16
N SER A 466 -6.12 -25.32 6.29
CA SER A 466 -5.04 -24.40 6.66
C SER A 466 -5.46 -22.94 6.67
N VAL A 467 -6.66 -22.61 6.18
CA VAL A 467 -7.11 -21.23 6.01
C VAL A 467 -7.56 -20.65 7.35
N GLU A 468 -6.99 -19.50 7.70
CA GLU A 468 -7.28 -18.75 8.93
C GLU A 468 -8.16 -17.52 8.64
N ASP A 469 -8.10 -16.98 7.42
CA ASP A 469 -8.73 -15.73 7.01
C ASP A 469 -9.55 -15.89 5.72
N PHE A 470 -10.88 -15.87 5.88
CA PHE A 470 -11.89 -15.87 4.81
C PHE A 470 -12.59 -14.51 4.68
N SER A 471 -12.10 -13.48 5.37
CA SER A 471 -12.81 -12.21 5.44
C SER A 471 -13.02 -11.62 4.04
N GLU A 472 -14.23 -11.13 3.79
CA GLU A 472 -14.63 -10.49 2.53
C GLU A 472 -14.48 -11.34 1.25
N MET A 473 -14.20 -12.65 1.37
CA MET A 473 -13.84 -13.52 0.22
C MET A 473 -14.80 -13.42 -0.96
N PHE A 474 -16.11 -13.35 -0.69
CA PHE A 474 -17.18 -13.21 -1.69
C PHE A 474 -18.00 -11.91 -1.51
N SER A 475 -17.44 -10.90 -0.84
CA SER A 475 -18.13 -9.61 -0.66
C SER A 475 -18.43 -8.99 -2.03
N GLY A 476 -19.69 -8.73 -2.36
CA GLY A 476 -20.14 -8.22 -3.66
C GLY A 476 -20.09 -9.24 -4.80
N ALA A 477 -19.82 -10.52 -4.55
CA ALA A 477 -19.86 -11.58 -5.55
C ALA A 477 -21.31 -12.04 -5.81
N VAL A 478 -22.08 -11.18 -6.48
CA VAL A 478 -23.54 -11.32 -6.65
C VAL A 478 -23.97 -12.67 -7.22
N ALA A 479 -23.26 -13.20 -8.22
CA ALA A 479 -23.60 -14.46 -8.86
C ALA A 479 -23.22 -15.73 -8.06
N PHE A 480 -22.34 -15.62 -7.06
CA PHE A 480 -21.76 -16.78 -6.40
C PHE A 480 -22.79 -17.57 -5.58
N ASN A 481 -22.99 -18.84 -5.92
CA ASN A 481 -23.92 -19.73 -5.22
C ASN A 481 -23.49 -21.22 -5.30
N GLN A 482 -22.19 -21.49 -5.11
CA GLN A 482 -21.63 -22.84 -5.25
C GLN A 482 -21.49 -23.59 -3.90
N PRO A 483 -21.61 -24.92 -3.89
CA PRO A 483 -21.72 -25.70 -2.66
C PRO A 483 -20.38 -25.81 -1.91
N ILE A 484 -20.16 -24.92 -0.94
CA ILE A 484 -18.94 -24.85 -0.11
C ILE A 484 -19.11 -25.41 1.31
N GLY A 485 -20.23 -26.08 1.59
CA GLY A 485 -20.51 -26.68 2.91
C GLY A 485 -19.52 -27.77 3.34
N THR A 486 -18.75 -28.34 2.40
CA THR A 486 -17.74 -29.37 2.64
C THR A 486 -16.39 -28.82 3.12
N TRP A 487 -16.21 -27.51 3.12
CA TRP A 487 -14.95 -26.89 3.55
C TRP A 487 -14.66 -27.12 5.03
N ASN A 488 -13.38 -27.31 5.34
CA ASN A 488 -12.88 -27.36 6.71
C ASN A 488 -12.57 -25.93 7.18
N THR A 489 -13.26 -25.48 8.24
CA THR A 489 -13.13 -24.13 8.81
C THR A 489 -12.54 -24.14 10.23
N GLU A 490 -11.96 -25.26 10.70
CA GLU A 490 -11.52 -25.43 12.11
C GLU A 490 -10.42 -24.45 12.57
N LYS A 491 -9.74 -23.80 11.63
CA LYS A 491 -8.70 -22.80 11.88
C LYS A 491 -9.15 -21.38 11.59
N ALA A 492 -10.33 -21.19 11.01
CA ALA A 492 -10.83 -19.88 10.64
C ALA A 492 -10.99 -18.99 11.88
N LYS A 493 -10.44 -17.78 11.81
CA LYS A 493 -10.61 -16.71 12.80
C LYS A 493 -11.41 -15.54 12.26
N TYR A 494 -11.24 -15.25 10.97
CA TYR A 494 -11.85 -14.11 10.30
C TYR A 494 -12.84 -14.59 9.23
N MET A 495 -14.13 -14.30 9.44
CA MET A 495 -15.21 -14.51 8.47
C MET A 495 -16.04 -13.23 8.24
N ASN A 496 -15.58 -12.09 8.76
CA ASN A 496 -16.26 -10.81 8.59
C ASN A 496 -16.40 -10.46 7.11
N GLY A 497 -17.59 -10.02 6.71
CA GLY A 497 -17.93 -9.63 5.35
C GLY A 497 -17.87 -10.75 4.30
N MET A 498 -17.67 -12.03 4.68
CA MET A 498 -17.41 -13.12 3.72
C MET A 498 -18.43 -13.18 2.57
N PHE A 499 -19.72 -12.92 2.84
CA PHE A 499 -20.81 -12.90 1.85
C PHE A 499 -21.53 -11.55 1.80
N GLU A 500 -20.92 -10.47 2.30
CA GLU A 500 -21.54 -9.15 2.27
C GLU A 500 -21.95 -8.77 0.84
N ASN A 501 -23.22 -8.44 0.61
CA ASN A 501 -23.81 -8.16 -0.70
C ASN A 501 -23.69 -9.29 -1.74
N ALA A 502 -23.37 -10.53 -1.33
CA ALA A 502 -23.48 -11.72 -2.18
C ALA A 502 -24.95 -12.14 -2.31
N SER A 503 -25.72 -11.38 -3.09
CA SER A 503 -27.19 -11.43 -3.09
C SER A 503 -27.79 -12.81 -3.37
N ASN A 504 -27.17 -13.63 -4.23
CA ASN A 504 -27.71 -14.94 -4.60
C ASN A 504 -27.22 -16.10 -3.72
N PHE A 505 -26.27 -15.87 -2.81
CA PHE A 505 -25.68 -16.96 -2.03
C PHE A 505 -26.71 -17.58 -1.07
N ASN A 506 -26.95 -18.88 -1.22
CA ASN A 506 -27.92 -19.61 -0.39
C ASN A 506 -27.56 -21.10 -0.25
N GLN A 507 -26.27 -21.41 -0.03
CA GLN A 507 -25.77 -22.79 0.06
C GLN A 507 -25.66 -23.28 1.51
N PRO A 508 -25.91 -24.57 1.78
CA PRO A 508 -25.87 -25.11 3.13
C PRO A 508 -24.44 -25.09 3.69
N ILE A 509 -24.25 -24.36 4.79
CA ILE A 509 -22.96 -24.18 5.49
C ILE A 509 -23.05 -24.46 7.00
N GLY A 510 -24.16 -25.04 7.46
CA GLY A 510 -24.36 -25.38 8.88
C GLY A 510 -23.37 -26.39 9.45
N THR A 511 -22.66 -27.12 8.58
CA THR A 511 -21.65 -28.14 8.94
C THR A 511 -20.28 -27.55 9.28
N TRP A 512 -20.07 -26.25 9.05
CA TRP A 512 -18.80 -25.60 9.36
C TRP A 512 -18.47 -25.59 10.86
N ASN A 513 -17.19 -25.80 11.17
CA ASN A 513 -16.66 -25.62 12.51
C ASN A 513 -16.29 -24.15 12.71
N THR A 514 -17.10 -23.43 13.48
CA THR A 514 -16.91 -22.00 13.75
C THR A 514 -16.32 -21.72 15.13
N GLY A 515 -15.92 -22.75 15.88
CA GLY A 515 -15.56 -22.62 17.29
C GLY A 515 -14.33 -21.74 17.58
N LYS A 516 -13.56 -21.35 16.57
CA LYS A 516 -12.42 -20.43 16.68
C LYS A 516 -12.64 -19.09 15.97
N VAL A 517 -13.80 -18.88 15.34
CA VAL A 517 -14.07 -17.66 14.60
C VAL A 517 -14.35 -16.54 15.59
N GLU A 518 -13.56 -15.48 15.51
CA GLU A 518 -13.62 -14.32 16.40
C GLU A 518 -14.42 -13.17 15.77
N TYR A 519 -14.40 -13.05 14.43
CA TYR A 519 -14.96 -11.93 13.67
C TYR A 519 -16.00 -12.41 12.64
N PHE A 520 -17.28 -12.07 12.88
CA PHE A 520 -18.43 -12.37 12.00
C PHE A 520 -19.09 -11.12 11.42
N SER A 521 -18.54 -9.93 11.70
CA SER A 521 -19.14 -8.66 11.33
C SER A 521 -19.52 -8.61 9.86
N SER A 522 -20.73 -8.16 9.55
CA SER A 522 -21.26 -8.05 8.17
C SER A 522 -21.25 -9.34 7.34
N MET A 523 -21.02 -10.53 7.92
CA MET A 523 -20.81 -11.77 7.14
C MET A 523 -21.89 -12.03 6.08
N PHE A 524 -23.16 -11.75 6.38
CA PHE A 524 -24.31 -11.88 5.48
C PHE A 524 -25.05 -10.54 5.25
N SER A 525 -24.39 -9.41 5.52
CA SER A 525 -24.99 -8.09 5.30
C SER A 525 -25.39 -7.95 3.84
N GLY A 526 -26.65 -7.67 3.51
CA GLY A 526 -27.14 -7.57 2.13
C GLY A 526 -27.21 -8.89 1.34
N SER A 527 -26.94 -10.05 1.95
CA SER A 527 -27.13 -11.36 1.30
C SER A 527 -28.63 -11.72 1.24
N VAL A 528 -29.36 -11.09 0.33
CA VAL A 528 -30.83 -11.10 0.33
C VAL A 528 -31.46 -12.49 0.27
N SER A 529 -30.85 -13.45 -0.45
CA SER A 529 -31.39 -14.82 -0.60
C SER A 529 -30.98 -15.80 0.49
N PHE A 530 -30.04 -15.44 1.37
CA PHE A 530 -29.48 -16.40 2.33
C PHE A 530 -30.51 -16.79 3.40
N ASN A 531 -30.83 -18.09 3.49
CA ASN A 531 -31.76 -18.63 4.50
C ASN A 531 -31.41 -20.09 4.88
N GLN A 532 -30.12 -20.39 5.02
CA GLN A 532 -29.66 -21.75 5.34
C GLN A 532 -29.45 -21.95 6.84
N ALA A 533 -29.72 -23.16 7.32
CA ALA A 533 -29.61 -23.49 8.73
C ALA A 533 -28.15 -23.40 9.22
N ILE A 534 -27.91 -22.51 10.18
CA ILE A 534 -26.60 -22.26 10.82
C ILE A 534 -26.68 -22.29 12.35
N GLY A 535 -27.81 -22.74 12.91
CA GLY A 535 -28.02 -22.84 14.35
C GLY A 535 -27.06 -23.80 15.06
N THR A 536 -26.39 -24.70 14.32
CA THR A 536 -25.39 -25.66 14.82
C THR A 536 -23.98 -25.06 15.00
N TRP A 537 -23.77 -23.81 14.60
CA TRP A 537 -22.48 -23.14 14.75
C TRP A 537 -22.12 -22.91 16.22
N HIS A 538 -20.84 -23.09 16.54
CA HIS A 538 -20.26 -22.78 17.85
C HIS A 538 -19.71 -21.36 17.82
N THR A 539 -20.26 -20.46 18.63
CA THR A 539 -19.93 -19.02 18.60
C THR A 539 -19.25 -18.51 19.87
N ALA A 540 -18.82 -19.41 20.77
CA ALA A 540 -18.29 -19.02 22.08
C ALA A 540 -17.00 -18.18 22.02
N SER A 541 -16.26 -18.22 20.90
CA SER A 541 -15.07 -17.39 20.68
C SER A 541 -15.35 -16.09 19.92
N ALA A 542 -16.58 -15.87 19.47
CA ALA A 542 -16.93 -14.68 18.70
C ALA A 542 -16.90 -13.44 19.61
N THR A 543 -16.21 -12.39 19.14
CA THR A 543 -16.15 -11.11 19.84
C THR A 543 -16.88 -10.01 19.08
N GLN A 544 -16.98 -10.12 17.74
CA GLN A 544 -17.60 -9.11 16.88
C GLN A 544 -18.65 -9.73 15.94
N MET A 545 -19.89 -9.22 16.02
CA MET A 545 -21.03 -9.69 15.22
C MET A 545 -21.90 -8.53 14.66
N GLN A 546 -21.38 -7.30 14.67
CA GLN A 546 -22.12 -6.14 14.14
C GLN A 546 -22.52 -6.35 12.68
N SER A 547 -23.73 -5.94 12.33
CA SER A 547 -24.31 -6.00 10.98
C SER A 547 -24.35 -7.39 10.34
N MET A 548 -24.14 -8.49 11.09
CA MET A 548 -23.98 -9.84 10.50
C MET A 548 -25.08 -10.23 9.52
N PHE A 549 -26.35 -9.88 9.80
CA PHE A 549 -27.52 -10.13 8.95
C PHE A 549 -28.24 -8.83 8.54
N GLN A 550 -27.54 -7.69 8.58
CA GLN A 550 -28.15 -6.42 8.19
C GLN A 550 -28.68 -6.52 6.75
N HIS A 551 -29.95 -6.20 6.53
CA HIS A 551 -30.63 -6.32 5.24
C HIS A 551 -30.64 -7.73 4.59
N ALA A 552 -30.30 -8.80 5.32
CA ALA A 552 -30.47 -10.18 4.88
C ALA A 552 -31.96 -10.57 4.86
N SER A 553 -32.66 -10.12 3.83
CA SER A 553 -34.13 -10.00 3.83
C SER A 553 -34.87 -11.34 3.92
N SER A 554 -34.28 -12.45 3.45
CA SER A 554 -34.88 -13.79 3.53
C SER A 554 -34.45 -14.62 4.75
N PHE A 555 -33.50 -14.14 5.55
CA PHE A 555 -32.96 -14.94 6.65
C PHE A 555 -33.98 -15.12 7.79
N ASN A 556 -34.34 -16.37 8.09
CA ASN A 556 -35.30 -16.72 9.14
C ASN A 556 -34.98 -18.09 9.77
N GLN A 557 -33.72 -18.32 10.16
CA GLN A 557 -33.30 -19.58 10.76
C GLN A 557 -33.09 -19.47 12.27
N PRO A 558 -33.41 -20.52 13.05
CA PRO A 558 -33.27 -20.47 14.50
C PRO A 558 -31.81 -20.43 14.95
N LEU A 559 -31.51 -19.57 15.94
CA LEU A 559 -30.17 -19.34 16.49
C LEU A 559 -30.10 -19.55 18.02
N TYR A 560 -31.00 -20.37 18.58
CA TYR A 560 -31.13 -20.52 20.04
C TYR A 560 -29.90 -21.15 20.72
N ALA A 561 -29.07 -21.89 19.99
CA ALA A 561 -27.88 -22.57 20.51
C ALA A 561 -26.61 -21.71 20.49
N TRP A 562 -26.67 -20.50 19.91
CA TRP A 562 -25.52 -19.59 19.86
C TRP A 562 -25.22 -19.01 21.25
N ASN A 563 -23.94 -18.83 21.52
CA ASN A 563 -23.43 -18.17 22.72
C ASN A 563 -22.86 -16.80 22.36
N PHE A 564 -23.28 -15.76 23.07
CA PHE A 564 -22.83 -14.37 22.87
C PHE A 564 -22.10 -13.82 24.10
N SER A 565 -21.64 -14.68 25.02
CA SER A 565 -21.01 -14.25 26.28
C SER A 565 -19.68 -13.50 26.10
N GLU A 566 -19.04 -13.63 24.94
CA GLU A 566 -17.78 -12.93 24.62
C GLU A 566 -17.98 -11.79 23.59
N VAL A 567 -19.20 -11.59 23.09
CA VAL A 567 -19.48 -10.62 22.04
C VAL A 567 -19.59 -9.22 22.63
N ASN A 568 -18.78 -8.28 22.13
CA ASN A 568 -18.80 -6.89 22.57
C ASN A 568 -19.77 -5.99 21.77
N SER A 569 -20.07 -6.32 20.51
CA SER A 569 -21.04 -5.59 19.69
C SER A 569 -21.84 -6.51 18.76
N MET A 570 -23.15 -6.26 18.74
CA MET A 570 -24.18 -6.78 17.83
C MET A 570 -24.97 -5.64 17.19
N ASP A 571 -24.34 -4.46 17.04
CA ASP A 571 -24.99 -3.30 16.45
C ASP A 571 -25.52 -3.64 15.05
N ASN A 572 -26.77 -3.26 14.78
CA ASN A 572 -27.46 -3.50 13.51
C ASN A 572 -27.53 -4.97 13.05
N MET A 573 -27.26 -5.96 13.91
CA MET A 573 -27.12 -7.38 13.51
C MET A 573 -28.28 -7.90 12.65
N PHE A 574 -29.54 -7.54 12.97
CA PHE A 574 -30.75 -7.91 12.21
C PHE A 574 -31.48 -6.70 11.63
N SER A 575 -30.81 -5.54 11.55
CA SER A 575 -31.43 -4.32 11.06
C SER A 575 -31.91 -4.54 9.61
N GLY A 576 -33.21 -4.38 9.37
CA GLY A 576 -33.82 -4.63 8.07
C GLY A 576 -33.84 -6.10 7.60
N ALA A 577 -33.59 -7.08 8.47
CA ALA A 577 -33.78 -8.51 8.17
C ALA A 577 -35.28 -8.86 8.21
N LYS A 578 -35.97 -8.59 7.10
CA LYS A 578 -37.45 -8.55 7.03
C LYS A 578 -38.16 -9.88 7.31
N ALA A 579 -37.52 -11.02 7.05
CA ALA A 579 -38.10 -12.34 7.32
C ALA A 579 -37.75 -12.86 8.73
N PHE A 580 -36.82 -12.23 9.45
CA PHE A 580 -36.29 -12.77 10.70
C PHE A 580 -37.33 -12.70 11.82
N ASN A 581 -37.94 -13.84 12.13
CA ASN A 581 -38.96 -13.98 13.16
C ASN A 581 -38.69 -15.23 14.02
N GLN A 582 -37.62 -15.16 14.82
CA GLN A 582 -37.17 -16.26 15.66
C GLN A 582 -37.08 -15.82 17.12
N PHE A 583 -37.23 -16.78 18.04
CA PHE A 583 -37.11 -16.49 19.47
C PHE A 583 -35.63 -16.21 19.84
N ILE A 584 -35.39 -15.01 20.38
CA ILE A 584 -34.05 -14.52 20.78
C ILE A 584 -33.87 -14.41 22.31
N GLY A 585 -34.92 -14.70 23.08
CA GLY A 585 -34.91 -14.54 24.53
C GLY A 585 -34.02 -15.55 25.28
N SER A 586 -33.52 -16.59 24.61
CA SER A 586 -32.65 -17.62 25.20
C SER A 586 -31.16 -17.30 25.14
N TRP A 587 -30.79 -16.19 24.51
CA TRP A 587 -29.39 -15.86 24.27
C TRP A 587 -28.64 -15.57 25.57
N LYS A 588 -27.36 -15.95 25.62
CA LYS A 588 -26.46 -15.62 26.73
C LYS A 588 -25.63 -14.43 26.33
N LEU A 589 -25.87 -13.28 26.95
CA LEU A 589 -25.22 -12.02 26.65
C LEU A 589 -24.08 -11.73 27.64
N THR A 590 -23.38 -10.62 27.44
CA THR A 590 -22.39 -10.08 28.37
C THR A 590 -22.73 -8.66 28.79
N ASP A 591 -22.26 -8.23 29.96
CA ASP A 591 -22.51 -6.89 30.47
C ASP A 591 -21.97 -5.84 29.49
N GLY A 592 -22.79 -4.83 29.19
CA GLY A 592 -22.41 -3.72 28.31
C GLY A 592 -22.29 -4.05 26.82
N VAL A 593 -22.72 -5.24 26.37
CA VAL A 593 -22.76 -5.53 24.93
C VAL A 593 -23.61 -4.49 24.18
N SER A 594 -23.05 -3.93 23.11
CA SER A 594 -23.76 -2.96 22.27
C SER A 594 -24.75 -3.68 21.34
N MET A 595 -26.01 -3.24 21.34
CA MET A 595 -27.09 -3.73 20.47
C MET A 595 -27.80 -2.57 19.77
N LEU A 596 -27.06 -1.51 19.45
CA LEU A 596 -27.60 -0.30 18.85
C LEU A 596 -28.18 -0.63 17.47
N GLY A 597 -29.45 -0.30 17.26
CA GLY A 597 -30.15 -0.60 16.01
C GLY A 597 -30.30 -2.10 15.68
N MET A 598 -29.95 -3.01 16.61
CA MET A 598 -29.83 -4.45 16.35
C MET A 598 -31.10 -5.04 15.71
N LEU A 599 -32.29 -4.63 16.15
CA LEU A 599 -33.57 -5.16 15.70
C LEU A 599 -34.37 -4.14 14.86
N ASP A 600 -33.79 -3.00 14.52
CA ASP A 600 -34.47 -1.92 13.81
C ASP A 600 -35.05 -2.43 12.48
N SER A 601 -36.37 -2.31 12.31
CA SER A 601 -37.08 -2.73 11.10
C SER A 601 -36.85 -4.21 10.71
N SER A 602 -36.54 -5.06 11.70
CA SER A 602 -36.49 -6.52 11.53
C SER A 602 -37.90 -7.13 11.39
N GLY A 603 -37.96 -8.41 10.98
CA GLY A 603 -39.20 -9.17 10.86
C GLY A 603 -39.78 -9.69 12.17
N LEU A 604 -39.20 -9.34 13.32
CA LEU A 604 -39.57 -9.91 14.61
C LEU A 604 -40.99 -9.47 14.97
N ASP A 605 -41.91 -10.43 15.02
CA ASP A 605 -43.30 -10.10 15.26
C ASP A 605 -43.55 -9.70 16.73
N CYS A 606 -44.75 -9.16 16.96
CA CYS A 606 -45.16 -8.69 18.27
C CYS A 606 -45.14 -9.80 19.33
N SER A 607 -45.41 -11.05 18.96
CA SER A 607 -45.39 -12.19 19.89
C SER A 607 -43.97 -12.56 20.27
N MET A 608 -43.07 -12.67 19.29
CA MET A 608 -41.66 -13.03 19.52
C MET A 608 -40.93 -11.95 20.32
N PHE A 609 -41.14 -10.66 20.00
CA PHE A 609 -40.51 -9.57 20.75
C PHE A 609 -41.04 -9.50 22.19
N THR A 610 -42.36 -9.71 22.40
CA THR A 610 -42.95 -9.82 23.75
C THR A 610 -42.30 -10.94 24.55
N SER A 611 -42.15 -12.13 23.97
CA SER A 611 -41.53 -13.27 24.64
C SER A 611 -40.06 -13.03 24.98
N ALA A 612 -39.32 -12.35 24.10
CA ALA A 612 -37.92 -12.00 24.35
C ALA A 612 -37.77 -11.06 25.57
N LEU A 613 -38.56 -9.99 25.64
CA LEU A 613 -38.57 -9.06 26.78
C LEU A 613 -38.87 -9.78 28.11
N ILE A 614 -39.87 -10.67 28.12
CA ILE A 614 -40.23 -11.47 29.30
C ILE A 614 -39.09 -12.40 29.69
N ALA A 615 -38.45 -13.06 28.72
CA ALA A 615 -37.37 -14.01 29.01
C ALA A 615 -36.15 -13.31 29.62
N TRP A 616 -35.72 -12.18 29.06
CA TRP A 616 -34.57 -11.41 29.56
C TRP A 616 -34.80 -10.82 30.95
N SER A 617 -36.05 -10.49 31.31
CA SER A 617 -36.35 -9.90 32.62
C SER A 617 -36.49 -10.92 33.76
N LYS A 618 -36.57 -12.22 33.46
CA LYS A 618 -36.81 -13.28 34.47
C LYS A 618 -35.68 -13.40 35.48
N ASP A 619 -34.44 -13.17 35.05
CA ASP A 619 -33.25 -13.26 35.88
C ASP A 619 -32.74 -11.85 36.21
N SER A 620 -32.77 -11.46 37.48
CA SER A 620 -32.28 -10.14 37.93
C SER A 620 -30.75 -9.99 37.86
N SER A 621 -30.03 -11.09 37.60
CA SER A 621 -28.60 -11.12 37.32
C SER A 621 -28.28 -11.16 35.82
N TYR A 622 -29.30 -11.11 34.96
CA TYR A 622 -29.10 -11.05 33.52
C TYR A 622 -28.28 -9.79 33.12
N PRO A 623 -27.54 -9.82 32.00
CA PRO A 623 -26.58 -8.78 31.69
C PRO A 623 -27.11 -7.34 31.70
N LYS A 624 -26.29 -6.40 32.17
CA LYS A 624 -26.65 -5.01 32.45
C LYS A 624 -26.09 -4.02 31.41
N PHE A 625 -26.61 -2.80 31.43
CA PHE A 625 -26.11 -1.67 30.61
C PHE A 625 -26.17 -1.89 29.10
N ILE A 626 -27.18 -2.62 28.62
CA ILE A 626 -27.37 -2.91 27.20
C ILE A 626 -28.20 -1.83 26.53
N ASN A 627 -27.77 -1.38 25.34
CA ASN A 627 -28.55 -0.46 24.50
C ASN A 627 -29.13 -1.20 23.30
N LEU A 628 -30.44 -1.45 23.32
CA LEU A 628 -31.18 -2.18 22.29
C LEU A 628 -31.97 -1.22 21.37
N GLY A 629 -31.61 -1.20 20.10
CA GLY A 629 -32.46 -0.59 19.05
C GLY A 629 -33.52 -1.58 18.56
N ALA A 630 -34.78 -1.19 18.67
CA ALA A 630 -35.95 -1.98 18.30
C ALA A 630 -36.97 -1.16 17.50
N ARG A 631 -36.49 -0.21 16.67
CA ARG A 631 -37.33 0.69 15.88
C ARG A 631 -38.30 -0.07 14.99
N GLY A 632 -39.60 0.18 15.20
CA GLY A 632 -40.67 -0.44 14.42
C GLY A 632 -41.20 -1.76 15.00
N LEU A 633 -40.59 -2.26 16.09
CA LEU A 633 -41.12 -3.42 16.81
C LEU A 633 -42.23 -3.03 17.78
N ARG A 634 -43.08 -4.02 18.08
CA ARG A 634 -44.21 -3.86 19.00
C ARG A 634 -44.22 -4.96 20.06
N TYR A 635 -44.65 -4.65 21.27
CA TYR A 635 -44.80 -5.64 22.35
C TYR A 635 -46.17 -5.56 23.03
N ARG A 636 -46.63 -6.66 23.64
CA ARG A 636 -47.91 -6.75 24.33
C ARG A 636 -47.85 -6.13 25.74
N PRO A 637 -49.01 -5.71 26.31
CA PRO A 637 -49.04 -5.11 27.64
C PRO A 637 -48.55 -6.03 28.77
N ASN A 638 -48.65 -7.36 28.61
CA ASN A 638 -48.14 -8.31 29.61
C ASN A 638 -46.60 -8.34 29.71
N ALA A 639 -45.87 -7.81 28.73
CA ALA A 639 -44.43 -7.59 28.82
C ALA A 639 -44.06 -6.21 29.37
N ALA A 640 -45.02 -5.33 29.71
CA ALA A 640 -44.71 -3.99 30.22
C ALA A 640 -43.91 -4.03 31.53
N SER A 641 -44.27 -4.90 32.46
CA SER A 641 -43.51 -5.11 33.71
C SER A 641 -42.12 -5.66 33.43
N ALA A 642 -41.98 -6.60 32.50
CA ALA A 642 -40.69 -7.17 32.09
C ALA A 642 -39.78 -6.11 31.45
N ARG A 643 -40.33 -5.27 30.56
CA ARG A 643 -39.63 -4.15 29.95
C ARG A 643 -39.16 -3.15 30.99
N ASN A 644 -39.99 -2.78 31.96
CA ASN A 644 -39.59 -1.87 33.04
C ASN A 644 -38.48 -2.46 33.92
N GLN A 645 -38.53 -3.77 34.21
CA GLN A 645 -37.44 -4.45 34.92
C GLN A 645 -36.11 -4.36 34.17
N LEU A 646 -36.12 -4.54 32.83
CA LEU A 646 -34.93 -4.38 32.00
C LEU A 646 -34.37 -2.94 32.10
N LEU A 647 -35.23 -1.92 32.02
CA LEU A 647 -34.81 -0.51 32.11
C LEU A 647 -34.30 -0.12 33.51
N GLU A 648 -35.06 -0.43 34.55
CA GLU A 648 -34.82 0.08 35.89
C GLU A 648 -33.78 -0.75 36.67
N ASN A 649 -33.86 -2.08 36.60
CA ASN A 649 -33.01 -2.97 37.38
C ASN A 649 -31.74 -3.35 36.63
N LEU A 650 -31.88 -3.69 35.35
CA LEU A 650 -30.75 -4.10 34.50
C LEU A 650 -30.09 -2.93 33.76
N LYS A 651 -30.64 -1.71 33.89
CA LYS A 651 -30.09 -0.50 33.26
C LYS A 651 -30.01 -0.58 31.74
N TRP A 652 -30.93 -1.31 31.11
CA TRP A 652 -31.05 -1.33 29.66
C TRP A 652 -31.60 0.01 29.15
N THR A 653 -31.26 0.34 27.91
CA THR A 653 -31.93 1.38 27.12
C THR A 653 -32.57 0.69 25.92
N ILE A 654 -33.90 0.75 25.81
CA ILE A 654 -34.63 0.17 24.67
C ILE A 654 -35.29 1.32 23.91
N THR A 655 -34.96 1.46 22.63
CA THR A 655 -35.39 2.58 21.79
C THR A 655 -36.17 2.13 20.56
N GLY A 656 -37.20 2.91 20.20
CA GLY A 656 -37.95 2.74 18.94
C GLY A 656 -39.05 1.66 18.96
N ASP A 657 -39.18 0.90 20.05
CA ASP A 657 -40.29 -0.03 20.26
C ASP A 657 -41.56 0.70 20.73
N THR A 658 -42.72 0.09 20.49
CA THR A 658 -44.02 0.64 20.95
C THR A 658 -44.88 -0.44 21.58
N MET A 659 -45.60 -0.11 22.65
CA MET A 659 -46.58 -1.02 23.23
C MET A 659 -47.82 -1.09 22.34
N GLN A 660 -48.28 -2.30 22.02
CA GLN A 660 -49.50 -2.53 21.26
C GLN A 660 -50.65 -2.92 22.20
N THR A 661 -51.76 -2.19 22.14
CA THR A 661 -52.96 -2.43 22.98
C THR A 661 -53.88 -3.53 22.44
N LEU A 662 -53.72 -3.93 21.18
CA LEU A 662 -54.48 -5.00 20.52
C LEU A 662 -53.66 -6.31 20.45
N PRO A 663 -54.30 -7.51 20.43
CA PRO A 663 -53.59 -8.79 20.25
C PRO A 663 -52.64 -8.77 19.04
N CYS A 664 -51.48 -9.43 19.14
CA CYS A 664 -50.44 -9.38 18.09
C CYS A 664 -50.88 -9.88 16.71
N CYS A 665 -52.03 -10.56 16.61
CA CYS A 665 -52.57 -11.09 15.37
C CYS A 665 -53.80 -10.30 14.93
N ILE A 666 -53.64 -9.09 14.38
CA ILE A 666 -54.59 -8.59 13.36
C ILE A 666 -53.82 -7.75 12.35
N MET A 667 -53.25 -8.41 11.33
CA MET A 667 -53.21 -7.82 9.99
C MET A 667 -54.29 -8.52 9.19
N ASN A 668 -55.20 -7.71 8.62
CA ASN A 668 -56.37 -8.14 7.85
C ASN A 668 -56.06 -9.26 6.85
N TYR A 669 -56.43 -10.49 7.20
CA TYR A 669 -56.84 -11.48 6.21
C TYR A 669 -58.36 -11.44 6.23
N GLN A 670 -59.00 -10.99 5.15
CA GLN A 670 -60.43 -11.24 5.00
C GLN A 670 -60.60 -12.76 4.95
N ALA A 671 -61.16 -13.32 6.01
CA ALA A 671 -61.60 -14.70 6.03
C ALA A 671 -62.65 -14.86 4.92
N GLN A 672 -62.29 -15.57 3.85
CA GLN A 672 -63.28 -16.39 3.19
C GLN A 672 -63.55 -17.57 4.12
N GLU A 673 -64.76 -17.59 4.69
CA GLU A 673 -65.28 -18.78 5.37
C GLU A 673 -65.29 -19.95 4.37
N THR A 674 -64.38 -20.90 4.56
CA THR A 674 -64.62 -22.28 4.12
C THR A 674 -64.18 -23.25 5.20
N THR A 675 -65.05 -24.22 5.42
CA THR A 675 -65.18 -25.16 6.54
C THR A 675 -64.08 -26.23 6.65
N SER A 676 -63.85 -26.65 7.90
CA SER A 676 -63.22 -27.89 8.39
C SER A 676 -61.73 -28.15 8.08
N CYS A 677 -60.91 -28.24 9.13
CA CYS A 677 -59.54 -28.74 9.08
C CYS A 677 -59.52 -30.25 9.44
N PRO A 678 -58.75 -31.13 8.76
CA PRO A 678 -58.66 -32.55 9.10
C PRO A 678 -57.74 -32.81 10.30
N PRO A 679 -57.88 -33.95 11.01
CA PRO A 679 -57.05 -34.30 12.18
C PRO A 679 -55.60 -34.68 11.83
N PHE A 680 -54.68 -34.41 12.77
CA PHE A 680 -53.25 -34.78 12.71
C PHE A 680 -53.05 -36.31 12.79
N VAL A 681 -52.03 -36.84 12.11
CA VAL A 681 -51.64 -38.25 12.16
C VAL A 681 -50.23 -38.40 12.72
N ILE A 682 -50.00 -39.39 13.59
CA ILE A 682 -48.70 -39.68 14.19
C ILE A 682 -47.81 -40.37 13.14
N ALA A 683 -46.69 -39.75 12.79
CA ALA A 683 -45.70 -40.33 11.89
C ALA A 683 -44.45 -40.77 12.68
N LYS A 684 -44.37 -42.08 12.95
CA LYS A 684 -43.20 -42.87 13.41
C LYS A 684 -42.46 -42.41 14.70
N ASP A 685 -42.37 -43.32 15.66
CA ASP A 685 -41.57 -43.16 16.88
C ASP A 685 -40.10 -43.58 16.66
N THR A 686 -39.14 -42.75 17.11
CA THR A 686 -37.73 -43.16 17.23
C THR A 686 -37.31 -43.16 18.70
N MET A 687 -36.90 -44.33 19.20
CA MET A 687 -36.53 -44.53 20.61
C MET A 687 -35.05 -44.18 20.84
N LEU A 688 -34.76 -43.31 21.80
CA LEU A 688 -33.38 -43.05 22.25
C LEU A 688 -33.02 -43.95 23.44
N SER A 689 -31.75 -44.32 23.59
CA SER A 689 -31.20 -45.20 24.64
C SER A 689 -31.44 -44.73 26.10
N SER A 690 -32.01 -43.53 26.28
CA SER A 690 -32.39 -42.96 27.58
C SER A 690 -33.87 -43.16 27.96
N GLY A 691 -34.67 -43.89 27.16
CA GLY A 691 -36.09 -44.14 27.43
C GLY A 691 -37.04 -42.98 27.10
N ARG A 692 -36.57 -41.96 26.36
CA ARG A 692 -37.35 -40.79 25.90
C ARG A 692 -37.81 -40.93 24.43
N TYR A 693 -38.95 -40.34 24.11
CA TYR A 693 -39.57 -40.36 22.77
C TYR A 693 -39.71 -38.94 22.20
N PHE A 694 -39.61 -38.82 20.87
CA PHE A 694 -40.08 -37.67 20.11
C PHE A 694 -41.17 -38.15 19.15
N VAL A 695 -42.29 -37.43 19.09
CA VAL A 695 -43.41 -37.74 18.20
C VAL A 695 -43.51 -36.63 17.16
N HIS A 696 -43.32 -36.96 15.89
CA HIS A 696 -43.57 -36.06 14.77
C HIS A 696 -45.06 -36.08 14.42
N LEU A 697 -45.71 -34.92 14.47
CA LEU A 697 -47.06 -34.72 13.94
C LEU A 697 -46.97 -33.91 12.65
N THR A 698 -47.57 -34.43 11.59
CA THR A 698 -47.67 -33.74 10.29
C THR A 698 -49.13 -33.62 9.87
N ASN A 699 -49.46 -32.52 9.20
CA ASN A 699 -50.71 -32.41 8.45
C ASN A 699 -50.41 -32.24 6.94
N SER A 700 -51.44 -32.36 6.09
CA SER A 700 -51.31 -32.32 4.63
C SER A 700 -50.82 -30.97 4.05
N ASN A 701 -50.63 -29.95 4.88
CA ASN A 701 -50.13 -28.62 4.50
C ASN A 701 -48.68 -28.37 4.95
N GLY A 702 -47.98 -29.37 5.51
CA GLY A 702 -46.55 -29.28 5.81
C GLY A 702 -46.18 -28.40 7.00
N CYS A 703 -47.13 -28.07 7.90
CA CYS A 703 -46.80 -27.43 9.17
C CYS A 703 -46.28 -28.48 10.16
N ASP A 704 -45.00 -28.40 10.50
CA ASP A 704 -44.38 -29.21 11.54
C ASP A 704 -44.54 -28.55 12.92
N SER A 705 -44.76 -29.37 13.95
CA SER A 705 -44.67 -28.95 15.36
C SER A 705 -44.05 -30.08 16.17
N ILE A 706 -43.00 -29.78 16.94
CA ILE A 706 -42.31 -30.76 17.78
C ILE A 706 -42.93 -30.71 19.18
N LEU A 707 -43.61 -31.79 19.57
CA LEU A 707 -44.09 -31.98 20.94
C LEU A 707 -43.05 -32.78 21.74
N ARG A 708 -42.58 -32.21 22.85
CA ARG A 708 -41.79 -32.94 23.85
C ARG A 708 -42.75 -33.59 24.85
N VAL A 709 -42.67 -34.91 24.99
CA VAL A 709 -43.49 -35.67 25.95
C VAL A 709 -42.59 -36.48 26.88
N ASP A 710 -42.63 -36.18 28.18
CA ASP A 710 -42.00 -37.01 29.21
C ASP A 710 -43.04 -38.02 29.74
N ARG A 711 -42.88 -39.32 29.46
CA ARG A 711 -43.75 -40.38 30.03
C ARG A 711 -43.11 -41.06 31.25
N ARG A 712 -43.90 -41.26 32.31
CA ARG A 712 -43.73 -42.36 33.27
C ARG A 712 -44.86 -43.37 33.06
N PHE A 713 -44.54 -44.64 32.82
CA PHE A 713 -45.54 -45.71 32.73
C PHE A 713 -45.96 -46.18 34.13
N ASN A 714 -47.26 -46.31 34.38
CA ASN A 714 -47.81 -47.21 35.40
C ASN A 714 -48.78 -48.20 34.73
N LEU A 715 -48.65 -49.48 35.03
CA LEU A 715 -49.05 -50.60 34.16
C LEU A 715 -50.42 -51.21 34.49
N SER A 716 -51.36 -50.47 35.10
CA SER A 716 -52.59 -51.10 35.63
C SER A 716 -53.95 -50.47 35.28
N SER A 717 -54.05 -49.41 34.47
CA SER A 717 -55.36 -49.02 33.91
C SER A 717 -55.23 -48.17 32.65
N MET A 718 -55.92 -48.57 31.57
CA MET A 718 -56.12 -47.75 30.38
C MET A 718 -57.15 -46.66 30.69
N ILE A 719 -56.69 -45.54 31.27
CA ILE A 719 -57.45 -44.28 31.30
C ILE A 719 -56.47 -43.17 30.92
N PHE A 720 -56.74 -42.50 29.80
CA PHE A 720 -56.01 -41.29 29.41
C PHE A 720 -56.57 -40.11 30.22
N LEU A 721 -55.82 -39.64 31.22
CA LEU A 721 -56.03 -38.33 31.82
C LEU A 721 -55.09 -37.35 31.10
N PHE A 722 -55.67 -36.44 30.32
CA PHE A 722 -54.99 -35.21 29.95
C PHE A 722 -55.08 -34.28 31.16
N GLU A 723 -53.99 -34.16 31.93
CA GLU A 723 -53.82 -32.98 32.77
C GLU A 723 -53.45 -31.80 31.87
N GLU A 724 -54.26 -30.74 31.92
CA GLU A 724 -53.99 -29.45 31.30
C GLU A 724 -52.66 -28.89 31.83
N ASN A 725 -51.59 -29.10 31.09
CA ASN A 725 -50.43 -28.22 31.06
C ASN A 725 -49.95 -28.13 29.61
N ILE A 726 -50.75 -27.43 28.79
CA ILE A 726 -50.33 -27.00 27.46
C ILE A 726 -49.40 -25.80 27.65
N GLU A 727 -48.10 -26.03 27.81
CA GLU A 727 -47.12 -25.03 27.40
C GLU A 727 -46.97 -25.14 25.88
N ARG A 728 -47.60 -24.22 25.14
CA ARG A 728 -47.27 -23.98 23.74
C ARG A 728 -45.86 -23.38 23.70
N GLY A 729 -44.88 -24.22 23.40
CA GLY A 729 -43.52 -23.82 23.02
C GLY A 729 -43.45 -23.34 21.58
#